data_AF-A0AAJ7SGF3-F1
#
_entry.id   AF-A0AAJ7SGF3-F1
#
_cell.length_a   1.000
_cell.length_b   1.000
_cell.length_c   1.000
_cell.angle_alpha   90.00
_cell.angle_beta   90.00
_cell.angle_gamma   90.00
#
_symmetry.space_group_name_H-M   'P 1'
#
loop_
_entity.id
_entity.type
_entity.pdbx_description
1 polymer ?
#
loop_
_entity_poly.entity_id
_entity_poly.type
_entity_poly.pdbx_seq_one_letter_code
_entity_poly.pdbx_strand_id
1 'polypeptide(L)'
;MTEANLSEIALDPTNILQIGFVNPAQYYFEFYLNTDITQVSYSILPSHMCYTMNWRTDTKMEAVHQNIIAFEMNMMVSWPDDEHIQTSPYELTLGFHYVDTNTAGQRHAIVLRPSGDYVFGVIQEGTRTLPPPYDTMCRNYTETLTFDDGYTVKSSRDMCNEDCKMQVVLRVCGCLMSNYIYRNKISGNVCDANATENCVQAHAREMYTKICPTECPAACREDTYKATQSIWRQIGSDDNDLKYVNVKVIVTSRQVDVLHFVPLLTSTQILGIIGGYIGFWMGLSFYKVGALCARKVQVNAYQMFSILTIMHYLVVHKSFKTCLLLSTIIACSVSCIREFHEYRRYPTTVYYSQDSIDRAAFPATTVCLLDGINYSDICSTYLGENCANREPNFESMVGNDIVLMKFIINFTYLAEEVVSDCTMESRSDLCESFDCTDLWNRTFTYVKTGSCYTLDMTTLPDHTFWKCKEQFKYNLKFKVRSFGAKVGGGATMTALVHEQNRYTSGIIHSFRFEPGRKYYLTVAQSHLVSLPKPYESGCVDYEKDGSNERLYQRYIIQEEECCEACVAATWIKHCGCFSKMYAVKHKMTENVCDYVTHLKCIDRMIQHKWSVGCQGRCTQGCNDKRYRGLMHQIGYLNTPEGIPSSDQCEIRVFLGSTSVKRVTNLAKIKLSDFILYLSGHITMWLDVSIMGSAPDTILSMMRHFQNTLFSI
;
A
#
# COMPACT_ATOMS: atom_id res chain seq x y z
N MET A 1 29.89 33.49 15.57
CA MET A 1 29.37 32.41 16.43
C MET A 1 30.18 31.17 16.12
N THR A 2 30.95 30.71 17.09
CA THR A 2 31.67 29.44 17.08
C THR A 2 30.68 28.27 16.94
N GLU A 3 31.12 27.17 16.33
CA GLU A 3 30.36 25.93 16.07
C GLU A 3 29.58 25.46 17.30
N ALA A 4 28.31 25.84 17.42
CA ALA A 4 27.44 25.25 18.42
C ALA A 4 27.08 23.84 17.95
N ASN A 5 27.44 22.84 18.74
CA ASN A 5 27.09 21.45 18.47
C ASN A 5 25.56 21.33 18.53
N LEU A 6 24.92 20.74 17.52
CA LEU A 6 23.46 20.60 17.51
C LEU A 6 22.93 19.91 18.77
N SER A 7 23.69 19.00 19.35
CA SER A 7 23.29 18.31 20.60
C SER A 7 23.18 19.25 21.81
N GLU A 8 23.80 20.43 21.77
CA GLU A 8 23.71 21.44 22.82
C GLU A 8 22.47 22.35 22.67
N ILE A 9 21.88 22.41 21.47
CA ILE A 9 20.71 23.25 21.14
C ILE A 9 19.44 22.39 20.96
N ALA A 10 19.59 21.15 20.52
CA ALA A 10 18.47 20.22 20.34
C ALA A 10 17.89 19.85 21.70
N LEU A 11 16.57 19.88 21.81
CA LEU A 11 15.89 19.23 22.91
C LEU A 11 16.15 17.73 22.84
N ASP A 12 16.45 17.13 23.99
CA ASP A 12 16.62 15.69 24.12
C ASP A 12 15.30 14.99 23.70
N PRO A 13 15.34 14.09 22.69
CA PRO A 13 14.14 13.39 22.24
C PRO A 13 13.41 12.65 23.37
N THR A 14 14.13 12.22 24.41
CA THR A 14 13.55 11.51 25.56
C THR A 14 12.59 12.39 26.37
N ASN A 15 12.77 13.72 26.34
CA ASN A 15 11.95 14.67 27.08
C ASN A 15 10.74 15.17 26.29
N ILE A 16 10.80 15.09 24.95
CA ILE A 16 9.79 15.71 24.09
C ILE A 16 8.93 14.72 23.31
N LEU A 17 9.34 13.46 23.20
CA LEU A 17 8.70 12.50 22.30
C LEU A 17 8.40 11.18 22.98
N GLN A 18 7.13 10.75 22.92
CA GLN A 18 6.69 9.43 23.32
C GLN A 18 6.01 8.74 22.14
N ILE A 19 6.50 7.55 21.77
CA ILE A 19 5.91 6.74 20.70
C ILE A 19 5.47 5.39 21.25
N GLY A 20 4.22 5.03 21.00
CA GLY A 20 3.66 3.74 21.33
C GLY A 20 2.87 3.14 20.18
N PHE A 21 2.70 1.83 20.22
CA PHE A 21 1.86 1.08 19.30
C PHE A 21 0.77 0.40 20.11
N VAL A 22 -0.47 0.53 19.66
CA VAL A 22 -1.65 -0.07 20.27
C VAL A 22 -2.35 -0.94 19.23
N ASN A 23 -2.60 -2.20 19.55
CA ASN A 23 -3.51 -3.01 18.76
C ASN A 23 -4.95 -2.85 19.30
N PRO A 24 -5.83 -2.03 18.68
CA PRO A 24 -7.19 -1.87 19.16
C PRO A 24 -7.94 -3.21 19.18
N ALA A 25 -7.64 -4.11 18.24
CA ALA A 25 -8.22 -5.44 18.17
C ALA A 25 -7.61 -6.44 19.18
N GLN A 26 -6.53 -6.10 19.89
CA GLN A 26 -5.90 -6.95 20.90
C GLN A 26 -5.38 -6.05 22.02
N TYR A 27 -6.29 -5.67 22.93
CA TYR A 27 -6.07 -4.79 24.08
C TYR A 27 -4.80 -5.04 24.92
N TYR A 28 -4.15 -6.19 24.76
CA TYR A 28 -2.94 -6.57 25.51
C TYR A 28 -1.63 -6.30 24.76
N PHE A 29 -1.69 -5.80 23.53
CA PHE A 29 -0.50 -5.40 22.78
C PHE A 29 -0.45 -3.88 22.64
N GLU A 30 -0.20 -3.25 23.78
CA GLU A 30 0.30 -1.88 23.85
C GLU A 30 1.76 -1.94 24.27
N PHE A 31 2.62 -1.30 23.49
CA PHE A 31 4.01 -1.13 23.89
C PHE A 31 4.51 0.24 23.46
N TYR A 32 5.34 0.80 24.33
CA TYR A 32 6.08 2.02 24.06
C TYR A 32 7.47 1.65 23.59
N LEU A 33 7.92 2.38 22.58
CA LEU A 33 9.27 2.27 22.07
C LEU A 33 10.22 3.02 22.99
N ASN A 34 11.42 2.46 23.18
CA ASN A 34 12.46 3.16 23.92
C ASN A 34 12.86 4.42 23.13
N THR A 35 12.94 5.56 23.79
CA THR A 35 13.29 6.85 23.17
C THR A 35 14.65 6.83 22.48
N ASP A 36 15.56 5.92 22.88
CA ASP A 36 16.87 5.70 22.24
C ASP A 36 16.79 5.34 20.74
N ILE A 37 15.63 4.88 20.26
CA ILE A 37 15.43 4.62 18.83
C ILE A 37 15.19 5.90 18.02
N THR A 38 14.88 7.01 18.69
CA THR A 38 14.66 8.32 18.07
C THR A 38 15.95 9.12 18.15
N GLN A 39 16.41 9.60 17.01
CA GLN A 39 17.64 10.38 16.94
C GLN A 39 17.40 11.68 16.18
N VAL A 40 18.15 12.72 16.54
CA VAL A 40 18.23 13.96 15.75
C VAL A 40 18.92 13.61 14.44
N SER A 41 18.18 13.69 13.34
CA SER A 41 18.63 13.22 12.03
C SER A 41 19.26 14.35 11.21
N TYR A 42 18.57 15.47 11.09
CA TYR A 42 19.03 16.65 10.34
C TYR A 42 18.37 17.93 10.87
N SER A 43 18.80 19.09 10.38
CA SER A 43 18.28 20.38 10.80
C SER A 43 18.06 21.30 9.60
N ILE A 44 16.93 22.01 9.58
CA ILE A 44 16.68 23.09 8.63
C ILE A 44 16.86 24.40 9.41
N LEU A 45 18.11 24.69 9.75
CA LEU A 45 18.43 25.89 10.54
C LEU A 45 18.10 27.16 9.76
N PRO A 46 17.67 28.23 10.46
CA PRO A 46 17.48 28.33 11.92
C PRO A 46 16.13 27.80 12.42
N SER A 47 15.28 27.24 11.55
CA SER A 47 13.85 27.09 11.84
C SER A 47 13.44 25.74 12.45
N HIS A 48 14.07 24.63 12.05
CA HIS A 48 13.58 23.29 12.42
C HIS A 48 14.67 22.30 12.79
N MET A 49 14.36 21.47 13.79
CA MET A 49 15.10 20.27 14.17
C MET A 49 14.28 19.04 13.79
N CYS A 50 14.89 18.07 13.11
CA CYS A 50 14.18 16.89 12.61
C CYS A 50 14.61 15.63 13.37
N TYR A 51 13.64 14.96 13.98
CA TYR A 51 13.81 13.71 14.70
C TYR A 51 13.34 12.55 13.84
N THR A 52 14.16 11.51 13.69
CA THR A 52 13.81 10.30 12.93
C THR A 52 13.77 9.10 13.87
N MET A 53 12.72 8.28 13.75
CA MET A 53 12.55 7.05 14.50
C MET A 53 13.13 5.86 13.71
N ASN A 54 14.16 5.21 14.25
CA ASN A 54 14.69 3.95 13.73
C ASN A 54 14.23 2.75 14.58
N TRP A 55 13.01 2.33 14.33
CA TRP A 55 12.39 1.17 14.96
C TRP A 55 12.98 -0.23 14.61
N ARG A 56 14.01 -0.34 13.75
CA ARG A 56 14.58 -1.64 13.31
C ARG A 56 15.23 -2.44 14.42
N THR A 57 15.78 -1.73 15.39
CA THR A 57 16.51 -2.33 16.51
C THR A 57 15.57 -2.88 17.57
N ASP A 58 14.28 -2.53 17.54
CA ASP A 58 13.30 -2.98 18.52
C ASP A 58 12.61 -4.27 18.03
N THR A 59 12.83 -5.36 18.76
CA THR A 59 12.26 -6.68 18.45
C THR A 59 10.74 -6.72 18.57
N LYS A 60 10.13 -5.81 19.34
CA LYS A 60 8.66 -5.72 19.46
C LYS A 60 8.01 -5.36 18.13
N MET A 61 8.74 -4.71 17.22
CA MET A 61 8.22 -4.39 15.90
C MET A 61 7.97 -5.60 15.02
N GLU A 62 8.54 -6.78 15.34
CA GLU A 62 8.24 -8.00 14.59
C GLU A 62 6.74 -8.35 14.64
N ALA A 63 6.08 -8.11 15.77
CA ALA A 63 4.63 -8.34 15.91
C ALA A 63 3.82 -7.39 15.01
N VAL A 64 4.23 -6.11 14.94
CA VAL A 64 3.58 -5.12 14.07
C VAL A 64 3.77 -5.47 12.60
N HIS A 65 4.97 -5.90 12.19
CA HIS A 65 5.23 -6.31 10.81
C HIS A 65 4.38 -7.52 10.37
N GLN A 66 4.01 -8.42 11.29
CA GLN A 66 3.15 -9.56 10.96
C GLN A 66 1.70 -9.16 10.65
N ASN A 67 1.22 -8.02 11.17
CA ASN A 67 -0.13 -7.55 10.93
C ASN A 67 -0.25 -6.02 11.10
N ILE A 68 0.41 -5.27 10.21
CA ILE A 68 0.58 -3.82 10.37
C ILE A 68 -0.74 -3.05 10.48
N ILE A 69 -1.78 -3.50 9.79
CA ILE A 69 -3.09 -2.84 9.84
C ILE A 69 -3.68 -2.93 11.26
N ALA A 70 -3.43 -4.01 12.00
CA ALA A 70 -4.00 -4.19 13.32
C ALA A 70 -3.40 -3.25 14.38
N PHE A 71 -2.42 -2.40 14.03
CA PHE A 71 -1.78 -1.49 14.97
C PHE A 71 -2.05 -0.02 14.63
N GLU A 72 -2.32 0.75 15.67
CA GLU A 72 -2.32 2.20 15.67
C GLU A 72 -1.01 2.67 16.31
N MET A 73 -0.23 3.49 15.60
CA MET A 73 0.92 4.17 16.18
C MET A 73 0.42 5.47 16.83
N ASN A 74 0.69 5.65 18.12
CA ASN A 74 0.43 6.88 18.85
C ASN A 74 1.77 7.58 19.10
N MET A 75 1.85 8.84 18.72
CA MET A 75 3.02 9.69 18.90
C MET A 75 2.57 10.95 19.64
N MET A 76 3.10 11.16 20.83
CA MET A 76 2.90 12.38 21.59
C MET A 76 4.19 13.20 21.56
N VAL A 77 4.09 14.43 21.08
CA VAL A 77 5.17 15.42 21.13
C VAL A 77 4.78 16.46 22.17
N SER A 78 5.61 16.74 23.16
CA SER A 78 5.32 17.74 24.20
C SER A 78 6.52 18.64 24.46
N TRP A 79 6.27 19.92 24.72
CA TRP A 79 7.30 20.89 25.08
C TRP A 79 6.74 21.98 26.01
N PRO A 80 7.57 22.52 26.91
CA PRO A 80 7.19 23.66 27.74
C PRO A 80 7.12 24.95 26.90
N ASP A 81 6.16 25.81 27.22
CA ASP A 81 5.86 27.03 26.46
C ASP A 81 6.94 28.12 26.65
N ASP A 82 7.61 28.14 27.79
CA ASP A 82 8.63 29.12 28.16
C ASP A 82 10.03 28.82 27.57
N GLU A 83 10.31 27.57 27.19
CA GLU A 83 11.58 27.19 26.57
C GLU A 83 11.59 27.35 25.03
N HIS A 84 10.45 27.67 24.41
CA HIS A 84 10.32 27.69 22.95
C HIS A 84 10.06 29.08 22.37
N ILE A 85 10.98 29.58 21.54
CA ILE A 85 10.76 30.80 20.76
C ILE A 85 9.76 30.48 19.64
N GLN A 86 8.54 31.01 19.75
CA GLN A 86 7.52 30.85 18.72
C GLN A 86 7.94 31.54 17.41
N THR A 87 8.48 30.76 16.47
CA THR A 87 8.89 31.24 15.14
C THR A 87 7.76 31.19 14.11
N SER A 88 6.71 30.41 14.39
CA SER A 88 5.56 30.18 13.50
C SER A 88 4.35 29.70 14.33
N PRO A 89 3.10 30.01 13.91
CA PRO A 89 1.89 29.45 14.53
C PRO A 89 1.75 27.93 14.33
N TYR A 90 2.56 27.38 13.42
CA TYR A 90 2.73 25.95 13.22
C TYR A 90 4.13 25.57 13.70
N GLU A 91 4.19 24.89 14.84
CA GLU A 91 5.44 24.60 15.55
C GLU A 91 6.01 23.21 15.19
N LEU A 92 5.20 22.34 14.57
CA LEU A 92 5.61 20.98 14.21
C LEU A 92 5.25 20.63 12.75
N THR A 93 6.17 19.97 12.06
CA THR A 93 5.92 19.34 10.75
C THR A 93 6.16 17.85 10.83
N LEU A 94 5.41 17.09 10.03
CA LEU A 94 5.48 15.63 9.99
C LEU A 94 5.66 15.14 8.56
N GLY A 95 6.54 14.16 8.38
CA GLY A 95 6.74 13.44 7.14
C GLY A 95 6.74 11.93 7.37
N PHE A 96 6.16 11.17 6.44
CA PHE A 96 6.22 9.72 6.44
C PHE A 96 7.18 9.26 5.35
N HIS A 97 8.12 8.41 5.69
CA HIS A 97 9.13 7.91 4.76
C HIS A 97 9.50 6.47 5.03
N TYR A 98 10.21 5.87 4.09
CA TYR A 98 10.71 4.52 4.24
C TYR A 98 11.86 4.50 5.25
N VAL A 99 11.91 3.45 6.08
CA VAL A 99 12.85 3.35 7.22
C VAL A 99 14.33 3.39 6.83
N ASP A 100 14.69 3.05 5.59
CA ASP A 100 16.07 3.16 5.09
C ASP A 100 16.44 4.54 4.55
N THR A 101 15.44 5.37 4.25
CA THR A 101 15.62 6.65 3.58
C THR A 101 15.40 7.76 4.58
N ASN A 102 16.04 8.90 4.35
CA ASN A 102 15.77 10.12 5.11
C ASN A 102 14.92 11.06 4.24
N THR A 103 14.00 11.80 4.88
CA THR A 103 13.22 12.90 4.28
C THR A 103 14.01 14.18 4.12
N ALA A 104 15.32 14.19 4.44
CA ALA A 104 16.14 15.36 4.26
C ALA A 104 16.09 15.83 2.78
N GLY A 105 15.54 17.02 2.58
CA GLY A 105 15.28 17.62 1.26
C GLY A 105 13.84 17.52 0.77
N GLN A 106 13.03 16.65 1.38
CA GLN A 106 11.58 16.66 1.20
C GLN A 106 10.96 17.79 2.01
N ARG A 107 10.05 18.53 1.38
CA ARG A 107 9.18 19.44 2.13
C ARG A 107 8.13 18.60 2.84
N HIS A 108 8.19 18.56 4.17
CA HIS A 108 7.13 17.96 4.97
C HIS A 108 5.81 18.67 4.65
N ALA A 109 4.85 17.91 4.11
CA ALA A 109 3.57 18.46 3.68
C ALA A 109 2.56 18.58 4.82
N ILE A 110 2.82 17.91 5.96
CA ILE A 110 1.90 17.87 7.10
C ILE A 110 2.37 18.87 8.13
N VAL A 111 1.50 19.84 8.42
CA VAL A 111 1.76 20.93 9.33
C VAL A 111 0.81 20.79 10.52
N LEU A 112 1.37 20.74 11.72
CA LEU A 112 0.66 20.47 12.96
C LEU A 112 0.69 21.71 13.85
N ARG A 113 -0.50 22.15 14.28
CA ARG A 113 -0.68 23.17 15.32
C ARG A 113 -0.47 22.57 16.72
N PRO A 114 0.11 23.35 17.65
CA PRO A 114 0.20 22.99 19.06
C PRO A 114 -1.18 22.68 19.68
N SER A 115 -1.15 21.89 20.75
CA SER A 115 -2.31 21.40 21.49
C SER A 115 -3.34 20.74 20.57
N GLY A 116 -2.84 19.94 19.62
CA GLY A 116 -3.65 19.32 18.57
C GLY A 116 -3.62 17.80 18.61
N ASP A 117 -4.79 17.18 18.44
CA ASP A 117 -4.97 15.75 18.22
C ASP A 117 -5.20 15.48 16.73
N TYR A 118 -4.35 14.68 16.12
CA TYR A 118 -4.37 14.36 14.69
C TYR A 118 -4.48 12.85 14.49
N VAL A 119 -5.27 12.44 13.49
CA VAL A 119 -5.31 11.03 13.07
C VAL A 119 -5.02 10.95 11.58
N PHE A 120 -3.99 10.21 11.19
CA PHE A 120 -3.60 10.00 9.79
C PHE A 120 -3.81 8.53 9.38
N GLY A 121 -4.52 8.33 8.29
CA GLY A 121 -4.47 7.09 7.52
C GLY A 121 -3.27 7.13 6.58
N VAL A 122 -2.45 6.09 6.56
CA VAL A 122 -1.25 6.01 5.71
C VAL A 122 -1.37 4.82 4.76
N ILE A 123 -0.99 5.04 3.50
CA ILE A 123 -0.86 4.03 2.46
C ILE A 123 0.55 4.14 1.88
N GLN A 124 1.24 3.01 1.75
CA GLN A 124 2.52 2.96 1.06
C GLN A 124 2.31 2.73 -0.44
N GLU A 125 2.98 3.51 -1.26
CA GLU A 125 3.05 3.35 -2.71
C GLU A 125 4.51 3.28 -3.13
N GLY A 126 4.84 2.33 -4.00
CA GLY A 126 6.18 2.16 -4.55
C GLY A 126 6.22 2.46 -6.04
N THR A 127 7.35 2.95 -6.53
CA THR A 127 7.65 2.99 -7.95
C THR A 127 9.01 2.32 -8.19
N ARG A 128 9.11 1.54 -9.27
CA ARG A 128 10.35 0.89 -9.68
C ARG A 128 10.60 1.18 -11.15
N THR A 129 11.52 2.08 -11.44
CA THR A 129 11.87 2.49 -12.80
C THR A 129 13.09 1.73 -13.31
N LEU A 130 13.40 1.87 -14.60
CA LEU A 130 14.51 1.15 -15.23
C LEU A 130 15.76 2.04 -15.39
N PRO A 131 16.97 1.52 -15.14
CA PRO A 131 18.21 2.27 -15.30
C PRO A 131 18.51 2.51 -16.79
N PRO A 132 19.54 3.29 -17.17
CA PRO A 132 20.00 3.34 -18.55
C PRO A 132 20.23 1.92 -19.12
N PRO A 133 19.87 1.64 -20.39
CA PRO A 133 19.56 2.59 -21.47
C PRO A 133 18.08 2.95 -21.64
N TYR A 134 17.21 2.64 -20.69
CA TYR A 134 15.77 2.93 -20.81
C TYR A 134 15.48 4.42 -20.57
N ASP A 135 14.37 4.93 -21.15
CA ASP A 135 13.98 6.35 -21.11
C ASP A 135 13.85 6.92 -19.69
N THR A 136 13.54 6.07 -18.70
CA THR A 136 13.47 6.47 -17.30
C THR A 136 14.82 6.91 -16.73
N MET A 137 15.93 6.44 -17.31
CA MET A 137 17.32 6.78 -16.96
C MET A 137 17.58 6.83 -15.45
N CYS A 138 16.99 5.91 -14.70
CA CYS A 138 16.97 6.04 -13.25
C CYS A 138 18.34 5.77 -12.62
N ARG A 139 18.54 6.33 -11.43
CA ARG A 139 19.73 6.08 -10.61
C ARG A 139 19.36 5.24 -9.39
N ASN A 140 20.19 4.23 -9.09
CA ASN A 140 19.99 3.41 -7.90
C ASN A 140 20.59 4.09 -6.67
N TYR A 141 19.76 4.85 -5.95
CA TYR A 141 20.21 5.52 -4.73
C TYR A 141 20.40 4.56 -3.54
N THR A 142 19.83 3.35 -3.60
CA THR A 142 19.92 2.38 -2.50
C THR A 142 21.31 1.79 -2.29
N GLU A 143 22.17 1.86 -3.31
CA GLU A 143 23.58 1.43 -3.26
C GLU A 143 24.49 2.52 -2.69
N THR A 144 24.04 3.78 -2.69
CA THR A 144 24.81 4.90 -2.15
C THR A 144 24.47 5.06 -0.67
N LEU A 145 25.34 4.54 0.18
CA LEU A 145 25.27 4.75 1.62
C LEU A 145 25.89 6.11 1.94
N THR A 146 25.09 7.01 2.52
CA THR A 146 25.61 8.24 3.13
C THR A 146 25.87 7.94 4.59
N PHE A 147 27.14 8.07 5.00
CA PHE A 147 27.52 7.94 6.40
C PHE A 147 27.12 9.21 7.13
N ASP A 148 26.32 9.02 8.18
CA ASP A 148 25.89 10.08 9.05
C ASP A 148 26.10 9.63 10.50
N ASP A 149 27.21 10.02 11.14
CA ASP A 149 27.48 9.90 12.60
C ASP A 149 26.89 8.68 13.35
N GLY A 150 26.92 7.48 12.74
CA GLY A 150 26.41 6.22 13.32
C GLY A 150 25.10 5.67 12.73
N TYR A 151 24.43 6.41 11.85
CA TYR A 151 23.23 5.99 11.12
C TYR A 151 23.52 5.86 9.62
N THR A 152 23.41 4.64 9.09
CA THR A 152 23.60 4.39 7.66
C THR A 152 22.28 4.58 6.93
N VAL A 153 22.10 5.75 6.29
CA VAL A 153 20.92 6.06 5.48
C VAL A 153 21.22 5.76 4.01
N LYS A 154 20.24 5.20 3.31
CA LYS A 154 20.26 5.15 1.85
C LYS A 154 19.91 6.54 1.32
N SER A 155 20.73 7.04 0.41
CA SER A 155 20.45 8.30 -0.27
C SER A 155 19.07 8.25 -0.94
N SER A 156 18.37 9.38 -0.97
CA SER A 156 17.14 9.56 -1.75
C SER A 156 17.40 10.51 -2.91
N ARG A 157 16.48 10.55 -3.89
CA ARG A 157 16.56 11.54 -4.98
C ARG A 157 16.53 12.97 -4.44
N ASP A 158 15.72 13.22 -3.41
CA ASP A 158 15.60 14.54 -2.80
C ASP A 158 16.88 14.95 -2.07
N MET A 159 17.53 14.01 -1.37
CA MET A 159 18.86 14.23 -0.80
C MET A 159 19.88 14.56 -1.89
N CYS A 160 19.92 13.79 -2.99
CA CYS A 160 20.78 14.11 -4.14
C CYS A 160 20.53 15.51 -4.67
N ASN A 161 19.26 15.91 -4.81
CA ASN A 161 18.90 17.24 -5.27
C ASN A 161 19.38 18.33 -4.32
N GLU A 162 19.26 18.16 -3.00
CA GLU A 162 19.78 19.11 -2.02
C GLU A 162 21.31 19.18 -2.01
N ASP A 163 22.00 18.04 -2.09
CA ASP A 163 23.45 17.98 -2.20
C ASP A 163 23.94 18.68 -3.49
N CYS A 164 23.25 18.45 -4.61
CA CYS A 164 23.54 19.09 -5.88
C CYS A 164 23.33 20.62 -5.80
N LYS A 165 22.22 21.08 -5.22
CA LYS A 165 21.97 22.52 -5.01
C LYS A 165 23.07 23.14 -4.16
N MET A 166 23.45 22.49 -3.07
CA MET A 166 24.52 22.93 -2.19
C MET A 166 25.85 23.04 -2.95
N GLN A 167 26.22 22.04 -3.75
CA GLN A 167 27.46 22.08 -4.54
C GLN A 167 27.45 23.19 -5.59
N VAL A 168 26.31 23.43 -6.26
CA VAL A 168 26.17 24.53 -7.22
C VAL A 168 26.31 25.88 -6.52
N VAL A 169 25.63 26.08 -5.39
CA VAL A 169 25.72 27.33 -4.61
C VAL A 169 27.12 27.54 -4.07
N LEU A 170 27.77 26.51 -3.54
CA LEU A 170 29.15 26.60 -3.05
C LEU A 170 30.12 26.97 -4.18
N ARG A 171 29.94 26.42 -5.38
CA ARG A 171 30.76 26.71 -6.56
C ARG A 171 30.55 28.13 -7.09
N VAL A 172 29.30 28.60 -7.15
CA VAL A 172 28.92 29.89 -7.76
C VAL A 172 29.09 31.04 -6.77
N CYS A 173 28.68 30.84 -5.52
CA CYS A 173 28.61 31.89 -4.49
C CYS A 173 29.74 31.80 -3.46
N GLY A 174 30.50 30.69 -3.41
CA GLY A 174 31.60 30.53 -2.46
C GLY A 174 31.15 30.34 -0.99
N CYS A 175 29.88 30.04 -0.76
CA CYS A 175 29.29 29.88 0.58
C CYS A 175 28.19 28.81 0.60
N LEU A 176 27.84 28.32 1.79
CA LEU A 176 26.77 27.34 2.01
C LEU A 176 25.41 28.02 2.17
N MET A 177 24.35 27.41 1.63
CA MET A 177 22.98 27.89 1.84
C MET A 177 22.63 27.86 3.33
N SER A 178 22.05 28.95 3.84
CA SER A 178 21.70 29.08 5.26
C SER A 178 20.70 28.02 5.74
N ASN A 179 19.84 27.55 4.84
CA ASN A 179 18.79 26.55 5.05
C ASN A 179 19.15 25.14 4.53
N TYR A 180 20.44 24.85 4.28
CA TYR A 180 20.86 23.52 3.87
C TYR A 180 20.66 22.50 5.01
N ILE A 181 20.05 21.36 4.68
CA ILE A 181 19.59 20.31 5.61
C ILE A 181 20.68 19.68 6.49
N TYR A 182 21.93 19.68 6.03
CA TYR A 182 23.08 19.15 6.77
C TYR A 182 24.10 20.25 7.10
N ARG A 183 23.64 21.51 7.20
CA ARG A 183 24.51 22.66 7.48
C ARG A 183 25.36 22.45 8.73
N ASN A 184 24.82 21.80 9.75
CA ASN A 184 25.52 21.56 11.00
C ASN A 184 26.64 20.51 10.91
N LYS A 185 26.70 19.72 9.82
CA LYS A 185 27.69 18.65 9.63
C LYS A 185 28.83 19.07 8.71
N ILE A 186 28.70 20.22 8.05
CA ILE A 186 29.68 20.73 7.10
C ILE A 186 30.27 22.01 7.66
N SER A 187 31.60 22.03 7.83
CA SER A 187 32.32 23.27 8.12
C SER A 187 32.39 24.13 6.85
N GLY A 188 31.92 25.37 6.94
CA GLY A 188 31.95 26.29 5.81
C GLY A 188 31.31 27.64 6.11
N ASN A 189 31.71 28.65 5.33
CA ASN A 189 31.11 29.98 5.43
C ASN A 189 29.67 29.92 4.93
N VAL A 190 28.72 30.25 5.80
CA VAL A 190 27.29 30.31 5.46
C VAL A 190 27.04 31.64 4.76
N CYS A 191 26.28 31.61 3.66
CA CYS A 191 25.89 32.83 2.96
C CYS A 191 25.07 33.72 3.92
N ASP A 192 25.44 35.00 4.02
CA ASP A 192 24.59 36.00 4.70
C ASP A 192 23.22 36.07 4.02
N ALA A 193 22.18 36.53 4.72
CA ALA A 193 20.82 36.61 4.20
C ALA A 193 20.77 37.40 2.87
N ASN A 194 21.44 38.56 2.82
CA ASN A 194 21.53 39.40 1.62
C ASN A 194 22.34 38.73 0.50
N ALA A 195 23.41 38.01 0.84
CA ALA A 195 24.23 37.29 -0.14
C ALA A 195 23.47 36.08 -0.71
N THR A 196 22.68 35.41 0.11
CA THR A 196 21.79 34.32 -0.27
C THR A 196 20.76 34.82 -1.26
N GLU A 197 20.08 35.93 -0.96
CA GLU A 197 19.08 36.51 -1.85
C GLU A 197 19.69 36.93 -3.19
N ASN A 198 20.79 37.68 -3.19
CA ASN A 198 21.38 38.19 -4.43
C ASN A 198 22.05 37.11 -5.29
N CYS A 199 22.84 36.21 -4.69
CA CYS A 199 23.57 35.21 -5.49
C CYS A 199 22.72 33.97 -5.81
N VAL A 200 21.98 33.43 -4.84
CA VAL A 200 21.23 32.19 -5.03
C VAL A 200 20.02 32.43 -5.94
N GLN A 201 19.30 33.54 -5.77
CA GLN A 201 18.15 33.82 -6.62
C GLN A 201 18.55 34.23 -8.04
N ALA A 202 19.61 35.02 -8.21
CA ALA A 202 20.00 35.54 -9.52
C ALA A 202 20.77 34.54 -10.39
N HIS A 203 21.61 33.69 -9.80
CA HIS A 203 22.55 32.87 -10.57
C HIS A 203 22.47 31.37 -10.26
N ALA A 204 22.43 31.00 -8.98
CA ALA A 204 22.45 29.57 -8.63
C ALA A 204 21.14 28.87 -9.02
N ARG A 205 19.99 29.54 -8.90
CA ARG A 205 18.66 28.96 -9.21
C ARG A 205 18.51 28.53 -10.66
N GLU A 206 18.97 29.35 -11.59
CA GLU A 206 18.96 28.97 -13.00
C GLU A 206 19.87 27.76 -13.25
N MET A 207 21.05 27.74 -12.64
CA MET A 207 21.99 26.63 -12.81
C MET A 207 21.48 25.33 -12.21
N TYR A 208 21.06 25.31 -10.95
CA TYR A 208 20.64 24.05 -10.32
C TYR A 208 19.32 23.53 -10.87
N THR A 209 18.42 24.38 -11.39
CA THR A 209 17.18 23.91 -12.06
C THR A 209 17.46 23.19 -13.38
N LYS A 210 18.61 23.45 -14.01
CA LYS A 210 19.07 22.75 -15.21
C LYS A 210 19.97 21.56 -14.89
N ILE A 211 20.91 21.74 -13.97
CA ILE A 211 21.95 20.75 -13.63
C ILE A 211 21.37 19.62 -12.78
N CYS A 212 20.69 19.93 -11.68
CA CYS A 212 20.31 18.91 -10.70
C CYS A 212 19.30 17.89 -11.20
N PRO A 213 18.28 18.22 -12.02
CA PRO A 213 17.43 17.17 -12.60
C PRO A 213 18.18 16.18 -13.50
N THR A 214 19.31 16.61 -14.09
CA THR A 214 20.16 15.76 -14.93
C THR A 214 21.11 14.91 -14.09
N GLU A 215 21.71 15.47 -13.03
CA GLU A 215 22.61 14.74 -12.11
C GLU A 215 21.87 13.82 -11.13
N CYS A 216 20.63 14.18 -10.80
CA CYS A 216 19.74 13.47 -9.89
C CYS A 216 18.46 13.03 -10.63
N PRO A 217 18.57 12.05 -11.55
CA PRO A 217 17.42 11.53 -12.28
C PRO A 217 16.44 10.81 -11.33
N ALA A 218 15.35 10.28 -11.88
CA ALA A 218 14.39 9.50 -11.09
C ALA A 218 15.09 8.36 -10.32
N ALA A 219 14.61 8.04 -9.12
CA ALA A 219 15.13 6.92 -8.35
C ALA A 219 14.67 5.60 -8.96
N CYS A 220 15.56 4.61 -9.08
CA CYS A 220 15.19 3.29 -9.58
C CYS A 220 14.18 2.56 -8.69
N ARG A 221 14.16 2.91 -7.41
CA ARG A 221 13.16 2.49 -6.45
C ARG A 221 12.81 3.68 -5.58
N GLU A 222 11.54 4.03 -5.51
CA GLU A 222 11.02 5.09 -4.67
C GLU A 222 9.81 4.57 -3.91
N ASP A 223 9.90 4.54 -2.58
CA ASP A 223 8.80 4.15 -1.70
C ASP A 223 8.26 5.45 -1.06
N THR A 224 7.01 5.78 -1.36
CA THR A 224 6.31 6.99 -0.89
C THR A 224 5.16 6.60 0.03
N TYR A 225 4.83 7.50 0.97
CA TYR A 225 3.71 7.30 1.88
C TYR A 225 2.69 8.41 1.66
N LYS A 226 1.48 8.01 1.24
CA LYS A 226 0.35 8.93 1.15
C LYS A 226 -0.36 8.93 2.49
N ALA A 227 -0.33 10.08 3.16
CA ALA A 227 -1.07 10.33 4.38
C ALA A 227 -2.37 11.08 4.08
N THR A 228 -3.48 10.55 4.57
CA THR A 228 -4.79 11.20 4.55
C THR A 228 -5.16 11.55 5.97
N GLN A 229 -5.36 12.84 6.24
CA GLN A 229 -5.82 13.30 7.54
C GLN A 229 -7.29 12.92 7.73
N SER A 230 -7.56 12.18 8.79
CA SER A 230 -8.89 11.70 9.16
C SER A 230 -9.50 12.46 10.34
N ILE A 231 -8.71 13.07 11.23
CA ILE A 231 -9.23 13.97 12.28
C ILE A 231 -8.20 15.06 12.52
N TRP A 232 -8.69 16.26 12.84
CA TRP A 232 -7.95 17.19 13.67
C TRP A 232 -8.83 17.88 14.67
N ARG A 233 -8.34 17.96 15.91
CA ARG A 233 -8.93 18.74 16.97
C ARG A 233 -7.87 19.59 17.63
N GLN A 234 -8.23 20.82 17.96
CA GLN A 234 -7.49 21.63 18.91
C GLN A 234 -8.07 21.39 20.30
N ILE A 235 -7.23 20.98 21.23
CA ILE A 235 -7.56 20.87 22.63
C ILE A 235 -7.24 22.23 23.27
N GLY A 236 -8.23 22.80 23.97
CA GLY A 236 -8.01 24.02 24.75
C GLY A 236 -6.87 23.78 25.73
N SER A 237 -5.84 24.61 25.64
CA SER A 237 -4.66 24.53 26.50
C SER A 237 -4.93 25.28 27.81
N ASP A 238 -6.03 24.94 28.48
CA ASP A 238 -6.57 25.82 29.52
C ASP A 238 -5.90 25.63 30.89
N ASP A 239 -4.95 24.68 31.05
CA ASP A 239 -4.51 24.31 32.41
C ASP A 239 -3.02 23.96 32.63
N ASN A 240 -2.11 24.06 31.66
CA ASN A 240 -0.68 23.82 31.91
C ASN A 240 0.22 24.60 30.94
N ASP A 241 1.39 25.06 31.40
CA ASP A 241 2.48 25.67 30.60
C ASP A 241 3.12 24.69 29.58
N LEU A 242 2.44 23.58 29.26
CA LEU A 242 2.91 22.53 28.36
C LEU A 242 2.03 22.49 27.10
N LYS A 243 2.67 22.68 25.95
CA LYS A 243 2.09 22.40 24.64
C LYS A 243 2.34 20.95 24.28
N TYR A 244 1.36 20.33 23.62
CA TYR A 244 1.54 18.98 23.08
C TYR A 244 0.87 18.79 21.73
N VAL A 245 1.33 17.80 20.97
CA VAL A 245 0.71 17.35 19.74
C VAL A 245 0.61 15.84 19.80
N ASN A 246 -0.60 15.33 19.74
CA ASN A 246 -0.87 13.90 19.71
C ASN A 246 -1.19 13.50 18.27
N VAL A 247 -0.41 12.56 17.73
CA VAL A 247 -0.55 12.05 16.37
C VAL A 247 -0.79 10.56 16.43
N LYS A 248 -1.96 10.15 15.94
CA LYS A 248 -2.30 8.76 15.72
C LYS A 248 -2.13 8.43 14.24
N VAL A 249 -1.42 7.36 13.93
CA VAL A 249 -1.15 6.92 12.56
C VAL A 249 -1.65 5.50 12.40
N ILE A 250 -2.44 5.28 11.35
CA ILE A 250 -3.11 4.02 11.06
C ILE A 250 -2.71 3.60 9.66
N VAL A 251 -2.16 2.41 9.50
CA VAL A 251 -1.93 1.85 8.17
C VAL A 251 -3.24 1.28 7.67
N THR A 252 -3.74 1.85 6.57
CA THR A 252 -5.10 1.55 6.08
C THR A 252 -5.16 0.38 5.12
N SER A 253 -4.01 -0.11 4.64
CA SER A 253 -3.90 -1.21 3.69
C SER A 253 -2.66 -2.07 3.99
N ARG A 254 -2.80 -3.39 3.90
CA ARG A 254 -1.65 -4.32 3.91
C ARG A 254 -0.89 -4.32 2.60
N GLN A 255 -1.58 -3.93 1.53
CA GLN A 255 -1.02 -3.94 0.20
C GLN A 255 -0.25 -2.65 -0.07
N VAL A 256 0.87 -2.81 -0.75
CA VAL A 256 1.69 -1.73 -1.26
C VAL A 256 1.48 -1.67 -2.77
N ASP A 257 1.01 -0.53 -3.27
CA ASP A 257 0.84 -0.33 -4.70
C ASP A 257 2.21 -0.07 -5.33
N VAL A 258 2.81 -1.05 -5.98
CA VAL A 258 4.12 -0.89 -6.64
C VAL A 258 3.94 -0.76 -8.15
N LEU A 259 4.19 0.44 -8.68
CA LEU A 259 4.29 0.67 -10.12
C LEU A 259 5.66 0.21 -10.63
N HIS A 260 5.70 -0.97 -11.23
CA HIS A 260 6.94 -1.55 -11.76
C HIS A 260 7.04 -1.35 -13.27
N PHE A 261 8.02 -0.57 -13.71
CA PHE A 261 8.38 -0.43 -15.10
C PHE A 261 9.19 -1.66 -15.54
N VAL A 262 8.69 -2.36 -16.55
CA VAL A 262 9.29 -3.58 -17.07
C VAL A 262 9.70 -3.33 -18.52
N PRO A 263 10.90 -3.79 -18.97
CA PRO A 263 11.28 -3.62 -20.36
C PRO A 263 10.28 -4.30 -21.28
N LEU A 264 9.85 -3.57 -22.31
CA LEU A 264 8.88 -4.07 -23.29
C LEU A 264 9.43 -5.28 -24.05
N LEU A 265 10.70 -5.21 -24.44
CA LEU A 265 11.42 -6.29 -25.11
C LEU A 265 12.76 -6.52 -24.40
N THR A 266 13.08 -7.77 -24.10
CA THR A 266 14.43 -8.15 -23.66
C THR A 266 15.35 -8.33 -24.87
N SER A 267 16.68 -8.29 -24.64
CA SER A 267 17.65 -8.51 -25.72
C SER A 267 17.50 -9.89 -26.38
N THR A 268 17.12 -10.91 -25.63
CA THR A 268 16.84 -12.25 -26.16
C THR A 268 15.57 -12.27 -27.00
N GLN A 269 14.51 -11.59 -26.57
CA GLN A 269 13.29 -11.44 -27.36
C GLN A 269 13.54 -10.68 -28.67
N ILE A 270 14.34 -9.61 -28.65
CA ILE A 270 14.74 -8.88 -29.87
C ILE A 270 15.49 -9.82 -30.82
N LEU A 271 16.47 -10.57 -30.31
CA LEU A 271 17.19 -11.57 -31.11
C LEU A 271 16.25 -12.67 -31.63
N GLY A 272 15.28 -13.12 -30.83
CA GLY A 272 14.27 -14.06 -31.25
C GLY A 272 13.38 -13.51 -32.36
N ILE A 273 12.93 -12.26 -32.26
CA ILE A 273 12.12 -11.59 -33.28
C ILE A 273 12.93 -11.42 -34.57
N ILE A 274 14.11 -10.80 -34.50
CA ILE A 274 14.99 -10.58 -35.66
C ILE A 274 15.37 -11.94 -36.29
N GLY A 275 15.73 -12.90 -35.46
CA GLY A 275 16.08 -14.25 -35.85
C GLY A 275 14.92 -15.00 -36.50
N GLY A 276 13.70 -14.80 -35.99
CA GLY A 276 12.46 -15.29 -36.58
C GLY A 276 12.23 -14.68 -37.96
N TYR A 277 12.31 -13.35 -38.11
CA TYR A 277 12.13 -12.70 -39.40
C TYR A 277 13.21 -13.08 -40.41
N ILE A 278 14.49 -12.96 -40.07
CA ILE A 278 15.61 -13.29 -40.97
C ILE A 278 15.61 -14.77 -41.31
N GLY A 279 15.47 -15.64 -40.30
CA GLY A 279 15.48 -17.08 -40.47
C GLY A 279 14.28 -17.57 -41.29
N PHE A 280 13.08 -17.08 -40.99
CA PHE A 280 11.87 -17.50 -41.69
C PHE A 280 11.83 -16.99 -43.13
N TRP A 281 12.11 -15.71 -43.37
CA TRP A 281 11.98 -15.11 -44.69
C TRP A 281 13.18 -15.37 -45.59
N MET A 282 14.39 -15.37 -45.05
CA MET A 282 15.62 -15.50 -45.84
C MET A 282 16.24 -16.90 -45.77
N GLY A 283 15.78 -17.77 -44.86
CA GLY A 283 16.44 -19.05 -44.61
C GLY A 283 17.90 -18.88 -44.21
N LEU A 284 18.22 -17.79 -43.50
CA LEU A 284 19.57 -17.49 -43.03
C LEU A 284 19.67 -17.82 -41.54
N SER A 285 20.67 -18.63 -41.20
CA SER A 285 21.10 -18.87 -39.83
C SER A 285 22.57 -18.54 -39.63
N PHE A 286 22.97 -18.35 -38.37
CA PHE A 286 24.38 -18.19 -38.04
C PHE A 286 25.23 -19.38 -38.51
N TYR A 287 24.68 -20.59 -38.44
CA TYR A 287 25.34 -21.78 -38.98
C TYR A 287 25.55 -21.68 -40.50
N LYS A 288 24.50 -21.35 -41.26
CA LYS A 288 24.59 -21.20 -42.73
C LYS A 288 25.55 -20.09 -43.13
N VAL A 289 25.47 -18.92 -42.51
CA VAL A 289 26.36 -17.78 -42.80
C VAL A 289 27.81 -18.15 -42.47
N GLY A 290 28.07 -18.73 -41.30
CA GLY A 290 29.41 -19.19 -40.93
C GLY A 290 29.94 -20.29 -41.86
N ALA A 291 29.10 -21.24 -42.28
CA ALA A 291 29.46 -22.29 -43.23
C ALA A 291 29.74 -21.75 -44.64
N LEU A 292 29.00 -20.73 -45.09
CA LEU A 292 29.24 -20.03 -46.36
C LEU A 292 30.55 -19.24 -46.32
N CYS A 293 30.82 -18.50 -45.24
CA CYS A 293 32.08 -17.81 -45.02
C CYS A 293 33.25 -18.80 -45.02
N ALA A 294 33.15 -19.91 -44.29
CA ALA A 294 34.16 -20.96 -44.25
C ALA A 294 34.42 -21.56 -45.64
N ARG A 295 33.36 -21.81 -46.43
CA ARG A 295 33.47 -22.30 -47.81
C ARG A 295 34.18 -21.29 -48.71
N LYS A 296 33.92 -19.99 -48.57
CA LYS A 296 34.57 -18.95 -49.38
C LYS A 296 36.07 -18.83 -49.05
N VAL A 297 36.42 -18.88 -47.76
CA VAL A 297 37.82 -18.95 -47.31
C VAL A 297 38.49 -20.22 -47.83
N GLN A 298 37.78 -21.36 -47.80
CA GLN A 298 38.26 -22.63 -48.35
C GLN A 298 38.61 -22.49 -49.82
N VAL A 299 37.71 -22.00 -50.67
CA VAL A 299 37.95 -21.85 -52.12
C VAL A 299 39.18 -20.97 -52.40
N ASN A 300 39.37 -19.88 -51.66
CA ASN A 300 40.54 -19.02 -51.81
C ASN A 300 41.84 -19.72 -51.34
N ALA A 301 41.79 -20.48 -50.24
CA ALA A 301 42.95 -21.25 -49.76
C ALA A 301 43.37 -22.35 -50.73
N TYR A 302 42.40 -23.02 -51.38
CA TYR A 302 42.66 -24.03 -52.40
C TYR A 302 43.43 -23.51 -53.61
N GLN A 303 43.32 -22.22 -53.93
CA GLN A 303 44.06 -21.61 -55.04
C GLN A 303 45.52 -21.30 -54.70
N MET A 304 45.91 -21.27 -53.41
CA MET A 304 47.25 -20.86 -52.99
C MET A 304 48.16 -21.96 -52.45
N PHE A 305 47.64 -23.13 -52.05
CA PHE A 305 48.41 -24.14 -51.31
C PHE A 305 48.52 -25.51 -51.99
N SER A 306 49.57 -26.28 -51.64
CA SER A 306 49.85 -27.61 -52.21
C SER A 306 48.90 -28.71 -51.68
N ILE A 307 48.85 -29.85 -52.38
CA ILE A 307 47.93 -30.99 -52.11
C ILE A 307 48.01 -31.51 -50.66
N LEU A 308 49.19 -31.51 -50.03
CA LEU A 308 49.34 -31.98 -48.65
C LEU A 308 48.68 -31.02 -47.65
N THR A 309 48.82 -29.71 -47.89
CA THR A 309 48.19 -28.65 -47.09
C THR A 309 46.68 -28.67 -47.21
N ILE A 310 46.16 -29.05 -48.39
CA ILE A 310 44.73 -29.22 -48.65
C ILE A 310 44.09 -30.29 -47.76
N MET A 311 44.76 -31.43 -47.55
CA MET A 311 44.23 -32.51 -46.71
C MET A 311 44.15 -32.10 -45.23
N HIS A 312 45.18 -31.45 -44.70
CA HIS A 312 45.13 -30.87 -43.35
C HIS A 312 44.03 -29.83 -43.23
N TYR A 313 43.86 -28.97 -44.24
CA TYR A 313 42.82 -27.95 -44.26
C TYR A 313 41.41 -28.57 -44.25
N LEU A 314 41.17 -29.66 -44.98
CA LEU A 314 39.88 -30.36 -44.99
C LEU A 314 39.50 -30.90 -43.61
N VAL A 315 40.46 -31.46 -42.87
CA VAL A 315 40.23 -31.93 -41.49
C VAL A 315 39.91 -30.74 -40.59
N VAL A 316 40.72 -29.68 -40.63
CA VAL A 316 40.48 -28.46 -39.85
C VAL A 316 39.12 -27.84 -40.17
N HIS A 317 38.74 -27.81 -41.45
CA HIS A 317 37.45 -27.27 -41.89
C HIS A 317 36.26 -28.12 -41.42
N LYS A 318 36.37 -29.45 -41.46
CA LYS A 318 35.33 -30.34 -40.88
C LYS A 318 35.22 -30.16 -39.37
N SER A 319 36.34 -30.09 -38.67
CA SER A 319 36.37 -29.81 -37.23
C SER A 319 35.75 -28.45 -36.91
N PHE A 320 36.10 -27.41 -37.68
CA PHE A 320 35.52 -26.07 -37.53
C PHE A 320 34.00 -26.07 -37.74
N LYS A 321 33.49 -26.70 -38.81
CA LYS A 321 32.05 -26.82 -39.06
C LYS A 321 31.33 -27.56 -37.93
N THR A 322 31.96 -28.59 -37.38
CA THR A 322 31.41 -29.36 -36.26
C THR A 322 31.38 -28.51 -34.99
N CYS A 323 32.47 -27.80 -34.67
CA CYS A 323 32.52 -26.87 -33.54
C CYS A 323 31.51 -25.73 -33.67
N LEU A 324 31.34 -25.17 -34.88
CA LEU A 324 30.35 -24.13 -35.16
C LEU A 324 28.91 -24.65 -35.00
N LEU A 325 28.63 -25.88 -35.46
CA LEU A 325 27.33 -26.51 -35.25
C LEU A 325 27.07 -26.74 -33.75
N LEU A 326 28.04 -27.27 -33.02
CA LEU A 326 27.92 -27.48 -31.58
C LEU A 326 27.73 -26.15 -30.83
N SER A 327 28.47 -25.10 -31.17
CA SER A 327 28.34 -23.79 -30.51
C SER A 327 26.97 -23.14 -30.79
N THR A 328 26.45 -23.26 -32.01
CA THR A 328 25.11 -22.77 -32.37
C THR A 328 24.00 -23.58 -31.68
N ILE A 329 24.15 -24.90 -31.54
CA ILE A 329 23.23 -25.74 -30.73
C ILE A 329 23.24 -25.33 -29.27
N ILE A 330 24.43 -25.10 -28.67
CA ILE A 330 24.55 -24.67 -27.27
C ILE A 330 23.91 -23.29 -27.09
N ALA A 331 24.23 -22.31 -27.95
CA ALA A 331 23.66 -20.97 -27.88
C ALA A 331 22.14 -20.96 -28.07
N CYS A 332 21.62 -21.78 -28.99
CA CYS A 332 20.18 -22.00 -29.18
C CYS A 332 19.56 -22.55 -27.90
N SER A 333 20.13 -23.62 -27.35
CA SER A 333 19.62 -24.28 -26.14
C SER A 333 19.60 -23.33 -24.94
N VAL A 334 20.67 -22.56 -24.72
CA VAL A 334 20.73 -21.57 -23.63
C VAL A 334 19.67 -20.48 -23.83
N SER A 335 19.48 -19.98 -25.06
CA SER A 335 18.45 -18.98 -25.35
C SER A 335 17.04 -19.53 -25.11
N CYS A 336 16.76 -20.73 -25.59
CA CYS A 336 15.47 -21.41 -25.41
C CYS A 336 15.17 -21.72 -23.94
N ILE A 337 16.17 -22.19 -23.18
CA ILE A 337 16.03 -22.44 -21.73
C ILE A 337 15.75 -21.14 -20.99
N ARG A 338 16.41 -20.04 -21.37
CA ARG A 338 16.18 -18.73 -20.75
C ARG A 338 14.76 -18.21 -21.02
N GLU A 339 14.29 -18.26 -22.27
CA GLU A 339 12.91 -17.89 -22.60
C GLU A 339 11.89 -18.81 -21.93
N PHE A 340 12.18 -20.11 -21.81
CA PHE A 340 11.34 -21.05 -21.09
C PHE A 340 11.27 -20.75 -19.60
N HIS A 341 12.40 -20.39 -18.99
CA HIS A 341 12.46 -19.98 -17.58
C HIS A 341 11.69 -18.68 -17.34
N GLU A 342 11.84 -17.68 -18.20
CA GLU A 342 11.06 -16.44 -18.14
C GLU A 342 9.56 -16.70 -18.34
N TYR A 343 9.18 -17.58 -19.28
CA TYR A 343 7.78 -17.97 -19.46
C TYR A 343 7.23 -18.69 -18.22
N ARG A 344 7.97 -19.64 -17.65
CA ARG A 344 7.58 -20.39 -16.45
C ARG A 344 7.54 -19.57 -15.16
N ARG A 345 8.13 -18.38 -15.15
CA ARG A 345 7.96 -17.41 -14.06
C ARG A 345 6.56 -16.77 -14.08
N TYR A 346 5.83 -16.88 -15.20
CA TYR A 346 4.52 -16.28 -15.42
C TYR A 346 4.47 -14.77 -15.07
N PRO A 347 5.41 -13.96 -15.62
CA PRO A 347 5.45 -12.54 -15.33
C PRO A 347 4.20 -11.83 -15.81
N THR A 348 3.79 -10.81 -15.07
CA THR A 348 2.64 -9.95 -15.42
C THR A 348 3.09 -8.54 -15.78
N THR A 349 2.34 -7.89 -16.65
CA THR A 349 2.46 -6.46 -16.97
C THR A 349 1.20 -5.72 -16.56
N VAL A 350 1.36 -4.48 -16.10
CA VAL A 350 0.24 -3.65 -15.67
C VAL A 350 -0.18 -2.74 -16.82
N TYR A 351 -1.46 -2.78 -17.16
CA TYR A 351 -2.10 -1.80 -18.04
C TYR A 351 -2.92 -0.83 -17.19
N TYR A 352 -2.49 0.44 -17.17
CA TYR A 352 -3.24 1.52 -16.54
C TYR A 352 -4.12 2.20 -17.58
N SER A 353 -5.41 2.32 -17.29
CA SER A 353 -6.37 3.06 -18.09
C SER A 353 -7.28 3.87 -17.19
N GLN A 354 -7.84 4.94 -17.75
CA GLN A 354 -8.84 5.75 -17.09
C GLN A 354 -10.10 5.68 -17.93
N ASP A 355 -11.07 4.94 -17.43
CA ASP A 355 -12.33 4.68 -18.14
C ASP A 355 -13.32 5.85 -17.95
N SER A 356 -14.24 5.96 -18.91
CA SER A 356 -15.44 6.79 -18.82
C SER A 356 -16.30 6.43 -17.60
N ILE A 357 -17.10 7.41 -17.18
CA ILE A 357 -17.99 7.41 -16.01
C ILE A 357 -19.06 6.32 -16.05
N ASP A 358 -19.37 5.78 -17.23
CA ASP A 358 -20.49 4.84 -17.43
C ASP A 358 -20.35 3.53 -16.64
N ARG A 359 -19.17 3.29 -16.06
CA ARG A 359 -18.86 2.14 -15.19
C ARG A 359 -18.67 2.51 -13.71
N ALA A 360 -18.83 3.78 -13.34
CA ALA A 360 -18.75 4.22 -11.96
C ALA A 360 -20.03 3.80 -11.21
N ALA A 361 -19.86 3.04 -10.14
CA ALA A 361 -20.95 2.58 -9.28
C ALA A 361 -20.86 3.29 -7.93
N PHE A 362 -22.01 3.69 -7.37
CA PHE A 362 -22.03 4.30 -6.05
C PHE A 362 -21.69 3.24 -4.98
N PRO A 363 -20.77 3.50 -4.05
CA PRO A 363 -20.30 2.50 -3.09
C PRO A 363 -21.35 2.16 -2.03
N ALA A 364 -21.20 0.98 -1.42
CA ALA A 364 -21.82 0.70 -0.14
C ALA A 364 -21.11 1.51 0.95
N THR A 365 -21.83 1.88 2.01
CA THR A 365 -21.27 2.65 3.13
C THR A 365 -21.53 1.92 4.42
N THR A 366 -20.47 1.64 5.17
CA THR A 366 -20.53 1.06 6.51
C THR A 366 -20.12 2.11 7.53
N VAL A 367 -20.90 2.27 8.59
CA VAL A 367 -20.65 3.15 9.73
C VAL A 367 -20.56 2.30 10.98
N CYS A 368 -19.58 2.56 11.83
CA CYS A 368 -19.43 1.87 13.10
C CYS A 368 -19.37 2.85 14.26
N LEU A 369 -20.11 2.54 15.30
CA LEU A 369 -19.93 3.17 16.61
C LEU A 369 -18.74 2.49 17.28
N LEU A 370 -17.84 3.26 17.90
CA LEU A 370 -16.74 2.68 18.70
C LEU A 370 -17.25 2.13 20.04
N ASP A 371 -18.27 2.75 20.60
CA ASP A 371 -19.05 2.24 21.75
C ASP A 371 -20.51 2.07 21.33
N GLY A 372 -20.76 0.97 20.62
CA GLY A 372 -22.02 0.66 19.99
C GLY A 372 -22.91 -0.28 20.80
N ILE A 373 -22.55 -0.57 22.05
CA ILE A 373 -23.28 -1.44 22.96
C ILE A 373 -24.28 -0.61 23.77
N ASN A 374 -25.51 -1.11 23.88
CA ASN A 374 -26.51 -0.59 24.78
C ASN A 374 -26.38 -1.29 26.14
N TYR A 375 -25.54 -0.72 27.02
CA TYR A 375 -25.33 -1.27 28.36
C TYR A 375 -26.61 -1.32 29.21
N SER A 376 -27.55 -0.41 28.97
CA SER A 376 -28.87 -0.40 29.64
C SER A 376 -29.70 -1.62 29.27
N ASP A 377 -29.62 -2.07 28.01
CA ASP A 377 -30.30 -3.29 27.56
C ASP A 377 -29.62 -4.54 28.14
N ILE A 378 -28.28 -4.61 28.16
CA ILE A 378 -27.56 -5.70 28.87
C ILE A 378 -27.98 -5.76 30.35
N CYS A 379 -28.02 -4.60 30.99
CA CYS A 379 -28.38 -4.45 32.40
C CYS A 379 -29.78 -5.01 32.69
N SER A 380 -30.77 -4.58 31.91
CA SER A 380 -32.17 -4.95 32.12
C SER A 380 -32.51 -6.36 31.65
N THR A 381 -31.96 -6.80 30.52
CA THR A 381 -32.30 -8.08 29.89
C THR A 381 -31.44 -9.25 30.38
N TYR A 382 -30.15 -9.03 30.66
CA TYR A 382 -29.20 -10.11 30.96
C TYR A 382 -28.73 -10.16 32.42
N LEU A 383 -28.38 -9.01 33.02
CA LEU A 383 -27.80 -8.97 34.39
C LEU A 383 -28.86 -8.84 35.49
N GLY A 384 -30.02 -8.24 35.19
CA GLY A 384 -31.09 -7.99 36.15
C GLY A 384 -30.61 -7.15 37.35
N GLU A 385 -30.95 -7.60 38.56
CA GLU A 385 -30.61 -6.89 39.82
C GLU A 385 -29.10 -6.72 40.06
N ASN A 386 -28.24 -7.54 39.43
CA ASN A 386 -26.79 -7.48 39.61
C ASN A 386 -26.13 -6.22 39.01
N CYS A 387 -26.90 -5.40 38.29
CA CYS A 387 -26.41 -4.22 37.61
C CYS A 387 -26.39 -2.95 38.48
N ALA A 388 -27.17 -2.90 39.57
CA ALA A 388 -27.41 -1.68 40.35
C ALA A 388 -26.15 -1.04 41.00
N ASN A 389 -25.05 -1.80 41.13
CA ASN A 389 -23.85 -1.37 41.83
C ASN A 389 -22.61 -1.23 40.92
N ARG A 390 -22.75 -1.34 39.59
CA ARG A 390 -21.61 -1.27 38.66
C ARG A 390 -21.71 -0.05 37.76
N GLU A 391 -20.59 0.66 37.59
CA GLU A 391 -20.50 1.63 36.51
C GLU A 391 -20.65 0.89 35.16
N PRO A 392 -21.53 1.36 34.27
CA PRO A 392 -21.78 0.70 33.00
C PRO A 392 -20.58 0.92 32.08
N ASN A 393 -19.63 -0.02 32.13
CA ASN A 393 -18.51 -0.09 31.21
C ASN A 393 -18.28 -1.54 30.76
N PHE A 394 -17.58 -1.68 29.65
CA PHE A 394 -17.34 -2.98 29.03
C PHE A 394 -16.63 -3.94 29.98
N GLU A 395 -15.62 -3.47 30.72
CA GLU A 395 -14.81 -4.28 31.63
C GLU A 395 -15.64 -4.87 32.77
N SER A 396 -16.54 -4.08 33.36
CA SER A 396 -17.35 -4.47 34.52
C SER A 396 -18.56 -5.35 34.14
N MET A 397 -19.09 -5.17 32.94
CA MET A 397 -20.33 -5.84 32.49
C MET A 397 -20.07 -7.04 31.57
N VAL A 398 -19.10 -6.94 30.66
CA VAL A 398 -18.91 -7.91 29.56
C VAL A 398 -17.57 -8.63 29.64
N GLY A 399 -16.50 -7.96 30.08
CA GLY A 399 -15.11 -8.41 29.91
C GLY A 399 -14.84 -9.86 30.34
N ASN A 400 -15.50 -10.30 31.41
CA ASN A 400 -15.36 -11.65 31.96
C ASN A 400 -16.47 -12.64 31.54
N ASP A 401 -17.59 -12.17 30.99
CA ASP A 401 -18.69 -13.04 30.56
C ASP A 401 -18.50 -13.49 29.09
N ILE A 402 -18.04 -14.72 28.95
CA ILE A 402 -17.74 -15.38 27.67
C ILE A 402 -19.03 -15.58 26.85
N VAL A 403 -20.15 -15.86 27.51
CA VAL A 403 -21.44 -16.11 26.86
C VAL A 403 -21.99 -14.80 26.32
N LEU A 404 -21.99 -13.75 27.15
CA LEU A 404 -22.43 -12.42 26.73
C LEU A 404 -21.62 -11.89 25.54
N MET A 405 -20.30 -12.12 25.53
CA MET A 405 -19.44 -11.72 24.42
C MET A 405 -19.85 -12.32 23.07
N LYS A 406 -20.36 -13.55 23.07
CA LYS A 406 -20.83 -14.23 21.86
C LYS A 406 -22.09 -13.57 21.30
N PHE A 407 -22.99 -13.11 22.17
CA PHE A 407 -24.28 -12.54 21.80
C PHE A 407 -24.32 -11.00 21.88
N ILE A 408 -23.16 -10.36 22.05
CA ILE A 408 -23.06 -8.92 22.30
C ILE A 408 -23.70 -8.07 21.20
N ILE A 409 -23.73 -8.57 19.96
CA ILE A 409 -24.38 -7.90 18.83
C ILE A 409 -25.88 -7.69 19.06
N ASN A 410 -26.54 -8.56 19.83
CA ASN A 410 -27.97 -8.45 20.10
C ASN A 410 -28.30 -7.27 21.02
N PHE A 411 -27.33 -6.83 21.82
CA PHE A 411 -27.44 -5.71 22.76
C PHE A 411 -26.84 -4.42 22.18
N THR A 412 -26.83 -4.28 20.86
CA THR A 412 -26.41 -3.05 20.18
C THR A 412 -27.63 -2.24 19.80
N TYR A 413 -27.45 -0.93 19.64
CA TYR A 413 -28.51 -0.02 19.20
C TYR A 413 -29.14 -0.47 17.87
N LEU A 414 -30.40 -0.11 17.66
CA LEU A 414 -31.08 -0.36 16.39
C LEU A 414 -30.56 0.58 15.31
N ALA A 415 -30.62 0.15 14.05
CA ALA A 415 -30.10 0.95 12.94
C ALA A 415 -30.78 2.32 12.83
N GLU A 416 -32.08 2.39 13.06
CA GLU A 416 -32.88 3.64 13.08
C GLU A 416 -32.54 4.60 14.24
N GLU A 417 -31.98 4.07 15.34
CA GLU A 417 -31.53 4.90 16.47
C GLU A 417 -30.15 5.50 16.21
N VAL A 418 -29.31 4.77 15.46
CA VAL A 418 -27.93 5.15 15.13
C VAL A 418 -27.90 6.04 13.90
N VAL A 419 -28.61 5.68 12.84
CA VAL A 419 -28.63 6.43 11.58
C VAL A 419 -29.99 7.08 11.41
N SER A 420 -29.98 8.41 11.30
CA SER A 420 -31.17 9.24 11.15
C SER A 420 -31.02 10.20 9.97
N ASP A 421 -32.13 10.75 9.48
CA ASP A 421 -32.16 11.73 8.37
C ASP A 421 -31.39 11.25 7.12
N CYS A 422 -31.50 9.96 6.76
CA CYS A 422 -30.79 9.40 5.63
C CYS A 422 -31.52 9.70 4.32
N THR A 423 -30.84 10.36 3.39
CA THR A 423 -31.36 10.66 2.06
C THR A 423 -30.30 10.35 1.01
N MET A 424 -30.72 9.63 -0.04
CA MET A 424 -29.92 9.45 -1.25
C MET A 424 -30.38 10.50 -2.28
N GLU A 425 -29.72 11.66 -2.29
CA GLU A 425 -30.05 12.78 -3.16
C GLU A 425 -29.44 12.55 -4.56
N SER A 426 -30.24 12.56 -5.62
CA SER A 426 -29.70 12.52 -6.99
C SER A 426 -29.50 13.92 -7.55
N ARG A 427 -28.38 14.12 -8.27
CA ARG A 427 -28.16 15.31 -9.11
C ARG A 427 -28.56 15.09 -10.57
N SER A 428 -29.09 13.91 -10.91
CA SER A 428 -29.56 13.58 -12.25
C SER A 428 -31.05 13.88 -12.38
N ASP A 429 -31.46 14.45 -13.52
CA ASP A 429 -32.89 14.57 -13.87
C ASP A 429 -33.53 13.20 -14.18
N LEU A 430 -32.70 12.15 -14.39
CA LEU A 430 -33.15 10.80 -14.75
C LEU A 430 -33.31 9.88 -13.54
N CYS A 431 -32.89 10.31 -12.36
CA CYS A 431 -32.81 9.43 -11.19
C CYS A 431 -33.52 10.09 -10.00
N GLU A 432 -34.42 9.35 -9.38
CA GLU A 432 -35.19 9.84 -8.24
C GLU A 432 -34.34 9.78 -6.96
N SER A 433 -34.52 10.79 -6.10
CA SER A 433 -34.00 10.78 -4.73
C SER A 433 -34.92 9.94 -3.84
N PHE A 434 -34.37 9.32 -2.80
CA PHE A 434 -35.15 8.47 -1.89
C PHE A 434 -34.63 8.53 -0.45
N ASP A 435 -35.51 8.22 0.50
CA ASP A 435 -35.16 8.03 1.91
C ASP A 435 -34.46 6.68 2.08
N CYS A 436 -33.36 6.68 2.84
CA CYS A 436 -32.56 5.49 3.10
C CYS A 436 -32.45 5.12 4.58
N THR A 437 -33.27 5.72 5.44
CA THR A 437 -33.16 5.56 6.91
C THR A 437 -33.37 4.10 7.32
N ASP A 438 -34.40 3.45 6.77
CA ASP A 438 -34.74 2.06 7.07
C ASP A 438 -33.91 1.02 6.29
N LEU A 439 -32.98 1.48 5.44
CA LEU A 439 -32.19 0.60 4.57
C LEU A 439 -30.86 0.19 5.20
N TRP A 440 -30.54 0.70 6.39
CA TRP A 440 -29.32 0.34 7.13
C TRP A 440 -29.50 -0.96 7.89
N ASN A 441 -28.58 -1.88 7.69
CA ASN A 441 -28.60 -3.17 8.39
C ASN A 441 -27.42 -3.29 9.35
N ARG A 442 -27.68 -3.80 10.56
CA ARG A 442 -26.62 -4.20 11.50
C ARG A 442 -25.88 -5.42 10.95
N THR A 443 -24.58 -5.31 10.71
CA THR A 443 -23.82 -6.34 9.98
C THR A 443 -22.83 -7.12 10.84
N PHE A 444 -22.06 -6.44 11.69
CA PHE A 444 -21.05 -7.07 12.55
C PHE A 444 -20.69 -6.21 13.77
N THR A 445 -19.92 -6.80 14.70
CA THR A 445 -19.30 -6.07 15.81
C THR A 445 -17.88 -5.69 15.42
N TYR A 446 -17.47 -4.45 15.66
CA TYR A 446 -16.10 -4.00 15.45
C TYR A 446 -15.35 -4.01 16.77
N VAL A 447 -14.21 -4.70 16.82
CA VAL A 447 -13.40 -4.80 18.04
C VAL A 447 -14.26 -5.39 19.19
N LYS A 448 -14.23 -4.77 20.38
CA LYS A 448 -14.91 -5.23 21.61
C LYS A 448 -16.31 -4.65 21.72
N THR A 449 -16.37 -3.32 21.63
CA THR A 449 -17.54 -2.50 21.96
C THR A 449 -18.24 -1.95 20.73
N GLY A 450 -17.61 -2.03 19.55
CA GLY A 450 -18.15 -1.39 18.37
C GLY A 450 -19.24 -2.20 17.70
N SER A 451 -20.20 -1.50 17.10
CA SER A 451 -21.26 -2.08 16.28
C SER A 451 -21.33 -1.36 14.94
N CYS A 452 -21.49 -2.13 13.87
CA CYS A 452 -21.44 -1.64 12.50
C CYS A 452 -22.75 -1.83 11.77
N TYR A 453 -23.08 -0.81 10.98
CA TYR A 453 -24.29 -0.68 10.19
C TYR A 453 -23.90 -0.41 8.76
N THR A 454 -24.48 -1.14 7.82
CA THR A 454 -24.12 -1.06 6.41
C THR A 454 -25.35 -0.71 5.59
N LEU A 455 -25.22 0.33 4.77
CA LEU A 455 -26.11 0.62 3.66
C LEU A 455 -25.57 -0.08 2.40
N ASP A 456 -26.21 -1.20 2.04
CA ASP A 456 -25.90 -1.98 0.85
C ASP A 456 -27.16 -2.17 0.00
N MET A 457 -27.14 -1.58 -1.19
CA MET A 457 -28.29 -1.54 -2.10
C MET A 457 -28.58 -2.91 -2.74
N THR A 458 -27.68 -3.88 -2.64
CA THR A 458 -27.85 -5.21 -3.23
C THR A 458 -28.89 -6.05 -2.51
N THR A 459 -29.24 -5.67 -1.28
CA THR A 459 -30.36 -6.22 -0.54
C THR A 459 -31.73 -5.88 -1.15
N LEU A 460 -31.78 -4.88 -2.05
CA LEU A 460 -32.99 -4.38 -2.71
C LEU A 460 -32.85 -4.41 -4.24
N PRO A 461 -32.85 -5.58 -4.88
CA PRO A 461 -32.54 -5.71 -6.32
C PRO A 461 -33.52 -4.96 -7.23
N ASP A 462 -34.78 -4.78 -6.82
CA ASP A 462 -35.83 -4.12 -7.62
C ASP A 462 -35.94 -2.60 -7.38
N HIS A 463 -35.06 -2.04 -6.54
CA HIS A 463 -35.09 -0.64 -6.13
C HIS A 463 -34.80 0.33 -7.29
N THR A 464 -35.36 1.55 -7.23
CA THR A 464 -35.16 2.61 -8.25
C THR A 464 -33.69 2.96 -8.47
N PHE A 465 -32.87 2.81 -7.42
CA PHE A 465 -31.41 2.96 -7.46
C PHE A 465 -30.74 2.13 -8.58
N TRP A 466 -31.16 0.88 -8.79
CA TRP A 466 -30.59 0.00 -9.83
C TRP A 466 -31.10 0.33 -11.24
N LYS A 467 -32.22 1.06 -11.35
CA LYS A 467 -32.77 1.54 -12.62
C LYS A 467 -32.07 2.81 -13.11
N CYS A 468 -31.45 3.55 -12.21
CA CYS A 468 -30.65 4.74 -12.53
C CYS A 468 -29.33 4.34 -13.23
N LYS A 469 -29.13 4.79 -14.47
CA LYS A 469 -27.86 4.58 -15.19
C LYS A 469 -26.73 5.49 -14.69
N GLU A 470 -27.07 6.60 -14.06
CA GLU A 470 -26.13 7.62 -13.58
C GLU A 470 -25.93 7.53 -12.06
N GLN A 471 -25.74 6.31 -11.53
CA GLN A 471 -25.63 6.08 -10.08
C GLN A 471 -24.54 6.94 -9.43
N PHE A 472 -23.49 7.29 -10.18
CA PHE A 472 -22.41 8.16 -9.72
C PHE A 472 -22.84 9.59 -9.37
N LYS A 473 -24.04 10.03 -9.79
CA LYS A 473 -24.60 11.35 -9.45
C LYS A 473 -25.37 11.37 -8.13
N TYR A 474 -25.50 10.23 -7.45
CA TYR A 474 -26.06 10.20 -6.12
C TYR A 474 -25.12 10.82 -5.08
N ASN A 475 -25.72 11.43 -4.08
CA ASN A 475 -25.11 11.99 -2.89
C ASN A 475 -25.83 11.40 -1.67
N LEU A 476 -25.14 10.54 -0.93
CA LEU A 476 -25.67 9.95 0.29
C LEU A 476 -25.46 10.93 1.44
N LYS A 477 -26.54 11.41 2.05
CA LYS A 477 -26.51 12.32 3.20
C LYS A 477 -27.22 11.63 4.36
N PHE A 478 -26.56 11.52 5.50
CA PHE A 478 -27.16 10.93 6.71
C PHE A 478 -26.56 11.54 7.96
N LYS A 479 -27.27 11.41 9.08
CA LYS A 479 -26.77 11.72 10.40
C LYS A 479 -26.50 10.44 11.17
N VAL A 480 -25.42 10.43 11.93
CA VAL A 480 -25.08 9.32 12.83
C VAL A 480 -25.12 9.85 14.25
N ARG A 481 -25.87 9.17 15.11
CA ARG A 481 -25.89 9.39 16.54
C ARG A 481 -24.85 8.50 17.23
N SER A 482 -24.07 9.12 18.08
CA SER A 482 -23.12 8.52 18.99
C SER A 482 -23.76 8.40 20.37
N PHE A 483 -23.56 7.26 21.01
CA PHE A 483 -24.03 6.99 22.35
C PHE A 483 -22.82 6.94 23.29
N GLY A 484 -22.93 7.56 24.46
CA GLY A 484 -21.83 7.60 25.44
C GLY A 484 -20.69 8.57 25.09
N ALA A 485 -20.84 9.42 24.06
CA ALA A 485 -19.88 10.48 23.78
C ALA A 485 -19.80 11.45 24.97
N LYS A 486 -18.67 11.44 25.68
CA LYS A 486 -18.36 12.52 26.64
C LYS A 486 -18.20 13.81 25.85
N VAL A 487 -18.67 14.94 26.39
CA VAL A 487 -18.40 16.25 25.79
C VAL A 487 -16.89 16.44 25.72
N GLY A 488 -16.35 16.59 24.51
CA GLY A 488 -14.91 16.63 24.31
C GLY A 488 -14.21 15.26 24.37
N GLY A 489 -14.92 14.14 24.30
CA GLY A 489 -14.37 12.84 23.90
C GLY A 489 -13.98 12.88 22.41
N GLY A 490 -12.93 12.17 22.01
CA GLY A 490 -12.48 12.13 20.61
C GLY A 490 -13.50 11.51 19.64
N ALA A 491 -13.07 11.09 18.44
CA ALA A 491 -13.98 10.41 17.52
C ALA A 491 -14.64 9.21 18.18
N THR A 492 -15.95 9.12 18.02
CA THR A 492 -16.79 8.04 18.56
C THR A 492 -17.39 7.18 17.46
N MET A 493 -17.24 7.60 16.21
CA MET A 493 -17.80 6.95 15.03
C MET A 493 -16.72 6.77 13.98
N THR A 494 -16.81 5.70 13.21
CA THR A 494 -15.96 5.46 12.05
C THR A 494 -16.82 5.09 10.85
N ALA A 495 -16.27 5.24 9.64
CA ALA A 495 -16.95 4.76 8.43
C ALA A 495 -15.95 4.24 7.40
N LEU A 496 -16.49 3.45 6.49
CA LEU A 496 -15.81 2.84 5.37
C LEU A 496 -16.75 2.87 4.15
N VAL A 497 -16.18 3.17 2.99
CA VAL A 497 -16.87 3.02 1.70
C VAL A 497 -16.26 1.82 0.96
N HIS A 498 -17.10 0.95 0.41
CA HIS A 498 -16.67 -0.29 -0.20
C HIS A 498 -17.57 -0.70 -1.36
N GLU A 499 -17.19 -1.76 -2.09
CA GLU A 499 -18.03 -2.32 -3.13
C GLU A 499 -19.30 -2.94 -2.53
N GLN A 500 -20.42 -2.76 -3.24
CA GLN A 500 -21.71 -3.37 -2.93
C GLN A 500 -21.59 -4.91 -2.94
N ASN A 501 -22.39 -5.61 -2.13
CA ASN A 501 -22.33 -7.07 -1.96
C ASN A 501 -20.96 -7.60 -1.47
N ARG A 502 -20.15 -6.76 -0.81
CA ARG A 502 -18.94 -7.20 -0.14
C ARG A 502 -19.07 -7.05 1.38
N TYR A 503 -18.53 -8.04 2.09
CA TYR A 503 -18.39 -7.96 3.54
C TYR A 503 -17.12 -7.16 3.90
N THR A 504 -17.13 -6.44 5.03
CA THR A 504 -16.03 -5.52 5.39
C THR A 504 -15.63 -5.58 6.86
N SER A 505 -15.83 -6.72 7.52
CA SER A 505 -15.55 -6.86 8.95
C SER A 505 -14.07 -6.89 9.29
N GLY A 506 -13.23 -7.29 8.32
CA GLY A 506 -11.78 -7.31 8.48
C GLY A 506 -11.09 -6.02 8.05
N ILE A 507 -11.82 -5.10 7.40
CA ILE A 507 -11.27 -3.86 6.86
C ILE A 507 -11.30 -2.79 7.95
N ILE A 508 -10.18 -2.08 8.09
CA ILE A 508 -10.06 -1.01 9.07
C ILE A 508 -10.73 0.25 8.54
N HIS A 509 -11.65 0.79 9.32
CA HIS A 509 -12.37 2.01 8.97
C HIS A 509 -11.40 3.19 8.88
N SER A 510 -11.24 3.71 7.66
CA SER A 510 -10.29 4.79 7.34
C SER A 510 -10.77 6.17 7.78
N PHE A 511 -12.08 6.35 7.98
CA PHE A 511 -12.66 7.64 8.36
C PHE A 511 -13.15 7.59 9.79
N ARG A 512 -12.89 8.67 10.54
CA ARG A 512 -13.32 8.83 11.92
C ARG A 512 -14.05 10.16 12.06
N PHE A 513 -15.12 10.16 12.85
CA PHE A 513 -16.02 11.29 12.97
C PHE A 513 -16.23 11.66 14.43
N GLU A 514 -16.24 12.96 14.68
CA GLU A 514 -16.61 13.56 15.95
C GLU A 514 -18.10 13.96 15.91
N PRO A 515 -18.83 13.80 17.03
CA PRO A 515 -20.13 14.44 17.20
C PRO A 515 -20.04 15.96 17.05
N GLY A 516 -21.14 16.59 16.64
CA GLY A 516 -21.29 18.04 16.47
C GLY A 516 -20.69 18.60 15.19
N ARG A 517 -20.29 17.73 14.24
CA ARG A 517 -19.57 18.14 13.02
C ARG A 517 -20.30 17.70 11.75
N LYS A 518 -19.99 18.40 10.66
CA LYS A 518 -20.42 18.05 9.29
C LYS A 518 -19.22 17.67 8.44
N TYR A 519 -19.35 16.60 7.67
CA TYR A 519 -18.27 16.05 6.86
C TYR A 519 -18.69 15.82 5.42
N TYR A 520 -17.79 16.13 4.49
CA TYR A 520 -17.81 15.63 3.13
C TYR A 520 -16.81 14.48 2.97
N LEU A 521 -17.30 13.37 2.44
CA LEU A 521 -16.49 12.24 2.02
C LEU A 521 -16.54 12.15 0.49
N THR A 522 -15.46 12.61 -0.12
CA THR A 522 -15.27 12.60 -1.57
C THR A 522 -14.61 11.28 -1.98
N VAL A 523 -15.31 10.45 -2.74
CA VAL A 523 -14.86 9.08 -3.06
C VAL A 523 -14.38 8.98 -4.51
N ALA A 524 -13.26 8.29 -4.72
CA ALA A 524 -12.75 7.93 -6.03
C ALA A 524 -12.71 6.40 -6.18
N GLN A 525 -13.27 5.90 -7.29
CA GLN A 525 -13.30 4.48 -7.59
C GLN A 525 -12.06 4.06 -8.39
N SER A 526 -11.52 2.90 -8.04
CA SER A 526 -10.50 2.19 -8.79
C SER A 526 -10.90 0.73 -9.00
N HIS A 527 -10.59 0.19 -10.17
CA HIS A 527 -10.88 -1.18 -10.55
C HIS A 527 -9.57 -1.91 -10.81
N LEU A 528 -9.29 -2.93 -10.01
CA LEU A 528 -8.11 -3.77 -10.10
C LEU A 528 -8.51 -5.13 -10.67
N VAL A 529 -7.87 -5.53 -11.78
CA VAL A 529 -8.03 -6.84 -12.38
C VAL A 529 -6.68 -7.55 -12.32
N SER A 530 -6.64 -8.67 -11.63
CA SER A 530 -5.42 -9.46 -11.37
C SER A 530 -5.54 -10.86 -11.95
N LEU A 531 -4.40 -11.51 -12.21
CA LEU A 531 -4.38 -12.87 -12.74
C LEU A 531 -4.16 -13.91 -11.61
N PRO A 532 -4.88 -15.03 -11.64
CA PRO A 532 -4.76 -16.07 -10.62
C PRO A 532 -3.42 -16.82 -10.79
N LYS A 533 -3.11 -17.71 -9.84
CA LYS A 533 -1.96 -18.62 -10.00
C LYS A 533 -2.08 -19.40 -11.32
N PRO A 534 -0.97 -19.60 -12.07
CA PRO A 534 0.42 -19.47 -11.64
C PRO A 534 1.07 -18.08 -11.87
N TYR A 535 0.32 -17.06 -12.30
CA TYR A 535 0.86 -15.73 -12.55
C TYR A 535 1.41 -15.04 -11.28
N GLU A 536 2.39 -14.15 -11.44
CA GLU A 536 3.03 -13.42 -10.32
C GLU A 536 2.02 -12.67 -9.44
N SER A 537 0.91 -12.15 -10.01
CA SER A 537 -0.15 -11.49 -9.23
C SER A 537 -0.89 -12.43 -8.29
N GLY A 538 -0.90 -13.74 -8.59
CA GLY A 538 -1.35 -14.82 -7.71
C GLY A 538 -2.71 -14.67 -7.06
N CYS A 539 -3.64 -13.92 -7.66
CA CYS A 539 -4.88 -13.48 -7.01
C CYS A 539 -5.81 -14.64 -6.64
N VAL A 540 -6.72 -14.36 -5.72
CA VAL A 540 -7.80 -15.27 -5.31
C VAL A 540 -9.12 -14.78 -5.92
N ASP A 541 -9.89 -15.69 -6.49
CA ASP A 541 -11.20 -15.40 -7.04
C ASP A 541 -12.27 -15.62 -5.97
N TYR A 542 -12.46 -14.60 -5.12
CA TYR A 542 -13.42 -14.66 -4.02
C TYR A 542 -14.88 -14.83 -4.47
N GLU A 543 -15.21 -14.49 -5.73
CA GLU A 543 -16.54 -14.74 -6.29
C GLU A 543 -16.75 -16.24 -6.56
N LYS A 544 -15.70 -16.92 -7.04
CA LYS A 544 -15.74 -18.35 -7.38
C LYS A 544 -15.52 -19.26 -6.17
N ASP A 545 -14.63 -18.91 -5.26
CA ASP A 545 -14.25 -19.77 -4.13
C ASP A 545 -15.37 -19.90 -3.08
N GLY A 546 -16.49 -19.20 -3.30
CA GLY A 546 -17.72 -19.29 -2.52
C GLY A 546 -17.58 -18.58 -1.18
N SER A 547 -18.53 -17.70 -0.88
CA SER A 547 -18.65 -17.23 0.49
C SER A 547 -19.06 -18.41 1.38
N ASN A 548 -18.44 -18.54 2.55
CA ASN A 548 -18.97 -19.43 3.58
C ASN A 548 -20.34 -18.86 3.97
N GLU A 549 -21.41 -19.35 3.34
CA GLU A 549 -22.76 -18.79 3.46
C GLU A 549 -23.19 -18.69 4.92
N ARG A 550 -22.72 -19.62 5.77
CA ARG A 550 -23.02 -19.64 7.21
C ARG A 550 -22.43 -18.43 7.95
N LEU A 551 -21.24 -17.99 7.60
CA LEU A 551 -20.56 -16.88 8.28
C LEU A 551 -20.90 -15.53 7.65
N TYR A 552 -20.97 -15.46 6.31
CA TYR A 552 -21.01 -14.19 5.60
C TYR A 552 -22.32 -13.93 4.86
N GLN A 553 -23.41 -14.67 5.12
CA GLN A 553 -24.76 -14.35 4.63
C GLN A 553 -24.83 -14.10 3.11
N ARG A 554 -24.08 -14.87 2.31
CA ARG A 554 -23.92 -14.75 0.85
C ARG A 554 -23.12 -13.53 0.35
N TYR A 555 -22.73 -12.59 1.21
CA TYR A 555 -21.79 -11.53 0.84
C TYR A 555 -20.48 -12.14 0.36
N ILE A 556 -19.88 -11.52 -0.65
CA ILE A 556 -18.57 -11.96 -1.13
C ILE A 556 -17.51 -11.44 -0.14
N ILE A 557 -16.70 -12.35 0.38
CA ILE A 557 -15.60 -12.01 1.28
C ILE A 557 -14.47 -11.31 0.51
N GLN A 558 -13.67 -10.51 1.21
CA GLN A 558 -12.45 -9.94 0.64
C GLN A 558 -11.22 -10.60 1.27
N GLU A 559 -10.04 -10.04 0.96
CA GLU A 559 -8.77 -10.51 1.49
C GLU A 559 -8.76 -10.52 3.02
N GLU A 560 -9.28 -9.46 3.63
CA GLU A 560 -9.26 -9.27 5.07
C GLU A 560 -10.17 -10.28 5.77
N GLU A 561 -11.38 -10.52 5.26
CA GLU A 561 -12.29 -11.55 5.79
C GLU A 561 -11.76 -12.96 5.56
N CYS A 562 -11.14 -13.23 4.41
CA CYS A 562 -10.45 -14.49 4.17
C CYS A 562 -9.35 -14.71 5.22
N CYS A 563 -8.54 -13.68 5.47
CA CYS A 563 -7.47 -13.73 6.45
C CYS A 563 -8.03 -13.90 7.86
N GLU A 564 -9.08 -13.18 8.23
CA GLU A 564 -9.77 -13.31 9.52
C GLU A 564 -10.30 -14.73 9.71
N ALA A 565 -10.99 -15.30 8.71
CA ALA A 565 -11.50 -16.66 8.73
C ALA A 565 -10.38 -17.71 8.85
N CYS A 566 -9.28 -17.52 8.13
CA CYS A 566 -8.11 -18.39 8.20
C CYS A 566 -7.45 -18.35 9.59
N VAL A 567 -7.28 -17.16 10.16
CA VAL A 567 -6.74 -16.98 11.52
C VAL A 567 -7.70 -17.58 12.54
N ALA A 568 -9.02 -17.42 12.38
CA ALA A 568 -10.03 -18.04 13.23
C ALA A 568 -9.99 -19.56 13.20
N ALA A 569 -9.91 -20.17 12.01
CA ALA A 569 -9.78 -21.61 11.88
C ALA A 569 -8.50 -22.14 12.52
N THR A 570 -7.38 -21.43 12.34
CA THR A 570 -6.09 -21.77 12.96
C THR A 570 -6.16 -21.63 14.48
N TRP A 571 -6.79 -20.58 14.97
CA TRP A 571 -7.00 -20.33 16.39
C TRP A 571 -7.83 -21.44 17.03
N ILE A 572 -8.98 -21.81 16.44
CA ILE A 572 -9.83 -22.91 16.90
C ILE A 572 -9.04 -24.22 16.94
N LYS A 573 -8.29 -24.51 15.87
CA LYS A 573 -7.46 -25.71 15.78
C LYS A 573 -6.41 -25.82 16.90
N HIS A 574 -5.76 -24.71 17.26
CA HIS A 574 -4.63 -24.73 18.19
C HIS A 574 -5.00 -24.38 19.64
N CYS A 575 -6.14 -23.74 19.86
CA CYS A 575 -6.57 -23.25 21.17
C CYS A 575 -7.92 -23.82 21.63
N GLY A 576 -8.66 -24.53 20.77
CA GLY A 576 -9.92 -25.20 21.14
C GLY A 576 -11.10 -24.26 21.40
N CYS A 577 -10.93 -22.98 21.12
CA CYS A 577 -11.90 -21.89 21.28
C CYS A 577 -11.61 -20.84 20.21
N PHE A 578 -12.42 -19.79 20.07
CA PHE A 578 -12.13 -18.69 19.14
C PHE A 578 -11.93 -17.35 19.88
N SER A 579 -11.23 -16.42 19.24
CA SER A 579 -10.92 -15.09 19.79
C SER A 579 -12.17 -14.25 20.07
N LYS A 580 -12.22 -13.59 21.23
CA LYS A 580 -13.23 -12.57 21.57
C LYS A 580 -13.30 -11.41 20.57
N MET A 581 -12.26 -11.26 19.75
CA MET A 581 -12.00 -10.11 18.88
C MET A 581 -12.43 -10.33 17.43
N TYR A 582 -12.93 -11.52 17.07
CA TYR A 582 -13.48 -11.74 15.73
C TYR A 582 -14.78 -10.95 15.55
N ALA A 583 -14.89 -10.30 14.41
CA ALA A 583 -16.00 -9.40 14.12
C ALA A 583 -17.32 -10.18 13.90
N VAL A 584 -17.22 -11.40 13.37
CA VAL A 584 -18.33 -12.33 13.14
C VAL A 584 -18.51 -13.37 14.26
N LYS A 585 -17.99 -13.10 15.46
CA LYS A 585 -18.08 -14.02 16.61
C LYS A 585 -19.48 -14.54 16.92
N HIS A 586 -20.49 -13.71 16.72
CA HIS A 586 -21.90 -14.03 16.96
C HIS A 586 -22.46 -15.11 16.03
N LYS A 587 -21.79 -15.39 14.90
CA LYS A 587 -22.17 -16.44 13.95
C LYS A 587 -21.38 -17.74 14.13
N MET A 588 -20.36 -17.74 14.99
CA MET A 588 -19.53 -18.93 15.23
C MET A 588 -20.22 -19.90 16.19
N THR A 589 -20.13 -21.19 15.88
CA THR A 589 -20.74 -22.25 16.69
C THR A 589 -19.91 -22.62 17.90
N GLU A 590 -18.60 -22.46 17.80
CA GLU A 590 -17.59 -22.83 18.77
C GLU A 590 -17.67 -21.96 20.04
N ASN A 591 -16.85 -22.29 21.05
CA ASN A 591 -16.77 -21.54 22.29
C ASN A 591 -15.80 -20.35 22.15
N VAL A 592 -16.18 -19.20 22.71
CA VAL A 592 -15.29 -18.05 22.85
C VAL A 592 -14.23 -18.38 23.91
N CYS A 593 -12.97 -18.02 23.69
CA CYS A 593 -11.91 -18.25 24.67
C CYS A 593 -12.14 -17.45 25.95
N ASP A 594 -11.88 -18.07 27.11
CA ASP A 594 -11.72 -17.32 28.36
C ASP A 594 -10.51 -16.38 28.29
N TYR A 595 -10.39 -15.47 29.25
CA TYR A 595 -9.34 -14.45 29.29
C TYR A 595 -7.92 -15.06 29.28
N VAL A 596 -7.66 -16.05 30.13
CA VAL A 596 -6.31 -16.64 30.31
C VAL A 596 -5.94 -17.46 29.09
N THR A 597 -6.88 -18.25 28.57
CA THR A 597 -6.70 -19.04 27.34
C THR A 597 -6.49 -18.12 26.14
N HIS A 598 -7.21 -17.00 26.07
CA HIS A 598 -7.04 -16.01 25.02
C HIS A 598 -5.62 -15.43 25.00
N LEU A 599 -5.09 -14.97 26.15
CA LEU A 599 -3.72 -14.45 26.25
C LEU A 599 -2.67 -15.48 25.82
N LYS A 600 -2.76 -16.70 26.36
CA LYS A 600 -1.84 -17.80 25.97
C LYS A 600 -1.87 -18.10 24.48
N CYS A 601 -3.03 -17.93 23.86
CA CYS A 601 -3.21 -18.16 22.43
C CYS A 601 -2.64 -17.01 21.58
N ILE A 602 -2.72 -15.74 22.04
CA ILE A 602 -2.05 -14.60 21.40
C ILE A 602 -0.54 -14.87 21.32
N ASP A 603 0.08 -15.27 22.43
CA ASP A 603 1.53 -15.53 22.47
C ASP A 603 1.92 -16.61 21.45
N ARG A 604 1.13 -17.70 21.37
CA ARG A 604 1.33 -18.76 20.37
C ARG A 604 1.16 -18.24 18.94
N MET A 605 0.16 -17.39 18.71
CA MET A 605 -0.10 -16.81 17.38
C MET A 605 1.10 -15.99 16.90
N ILE A 606 1.66 -15.15 17.78
CA ILE A 606 2.85 -14.33 17.50
C ILE A 606 4.06 -15.22 17.23
N GLN A 607 4.31 -16.22 18.09
CA GLN A 607 5.44 -17.14 17.97
C GLN A 607 5.39 -17.97 16.67
N HIS A 608 4.21 -18.42 16.27
CA HIS A 608 4.03 -19.29 15.11
C HIS A 608 3.65 -18.54 13.82
N LYS A 609 3.61 -17.20 13.84
CA LYS A 609 3.34 -16.35 12.68
C LYS A 609 2.06 -16.74 11.90
N TRP A 610 0.99 -17.10 12.62
CA TRP A 610 -0.26 -17.58 11.98
C TRP A 610 -0.83 -16.59 10.96
N SER A 611 -0.76 -15.29 11.27
CA SER A 611 -1.21 -14.21 10.39
C SER A 611 -0.50 -14.24 9.04
N VAL A 612 0.83 -14.41 9.02
CA VAL A 612 1.65 -14.45 7.80
C VAL A 612 1.26 -15.64 6.91
N GLY A 613 1.04 -16.81 7.53
CA GLY A 613 0.58 -17.99 6.80
C GLY A 613 -0.79 -17.81 6.15
N CYS A 614 -1.71 -17.10 6.82
CA CYS A 614 -3.02 -16.78 6.29
C CYS A 614 -2.98 -15.70 5.20
N GLN A 615 -2.18 -14.66 5.38
CA GLN A 615 -1.96 -13.61 4.37
C GLN A 615 -1.38 -14.19 3.07
N GLY A 616 -0.49 -15.18 3.14
CA GLY A 616 0.03 -15.84 1.92
C GLY A 616 -1.01 -16.67 1.15
N ARG A 617 -2.14 -17.01 1.78
CA ARG A 617 -3.27 -17.73 1.14
C ARG A 617 -4.36 -16.78 0.66
N CYS A 618 -4.63 -15.74 1.44
CA CYS A 618 -5.61 -14.71 1.16
C CYS A 618 -4.90 -13.53 0.53
N THR A 619 -4.64 -13.62 -0.78
CA THR A 619 -4.06 -12.50 -1.53
C THR A 619 -5.16 -11.58 -2.05
N GLN A 620 -4.79 -10.50 -2.72
CA GLN A 620 -5.73 -9.62 -3.41
C GLN A 620 -6.74 -10.38 -4.30
N GLY A 621 -7.94 -9.83 -4.42
CA GLY A 621 -8.97 -10.35 -5.31
C GLY A 621 -8.59 -10.25 -6.78
N CYS A 622 -9.04 -11.22 -7.60
CA CYS A 622 -8.82 -11.17 -9.05
C CYS A 622 -9.61 -10.06 -9.75
N ASN A 623 -10.74 -9.68 -9.18
CA ASN A 623 -11.61 -8.61 -9.68
C ASN A 623 -12.05 -7.77 -8.48
N ASP A 624 -11.33 -6.68 -8.23
CA ASP A 624 -11.48 -5.90 -7.00
C ASP A 624 -11.82 -4.44 -7.33
N LYS A 625 -12.92 -3.92 -6.77
CA LYS A 625 -13.29 -2.51 -6.88
C LYS A 625 -13.03 -1.82 -5.55
N ARG A 626 -12.06 -0.91 -5.56
CA ARG A 626 -11.66 -0.14 -4.38
C ARG A 626 -12.15 1.28 -4.45
N TYR A 627 -12.54 1.79 -3.30
CA TYR A 627 -12.97 3.17 -3.11
C TYR A 627 -11.98 3.86 -2.19
N ARG A 628 -11.37 4.94 -2.69
CA ARG A 628 -10.50 5.80 -1.88
C ARG A 628 -11.29 7.07 -1.55
N GLY A 629 -11.47 7.34 -0.27
CA GLY A 629 -12.15 8.55 0.19
C GLY A 629 -11.15 9.62 0.64
N LEU A 630 -11.50 10.87 0.38
CA LEU A 630 -10.92 12.04 1.03
C LEU A 630 -11.99 12.67 1.91
N MET A 631 -11.65 12.90 3.17
CA MET A 631 -12.59 13.45 4.14
C MET A 631 -12.26 14.91 4.41
N HIS A 632 -13.29 15.76 4.41
CA HIS A 632 -13.19 17.17 4.74
C HIS A 632 -14.25 17.53 5.77
N GLN A 633 -13.83 18.10 6.91
CA GLN A 633 -14.76 18.73 7.84
C GLN A 633 -15.18 20.09 7.27
N ILE A 634 -16.49 20.32 7.13
CA ILE A 634 -17.02 21.53 6.50
C ILE A 634 -17.71 22.49 7.47
N GLY A 635 -17.99 22.05 8.70
CA GLY A 635 -18.63 22.90 9.69
C GLY A 635 -19.12 22.14 10.91
N TYR A 636 -19.95 22.84 11.68
CA TYR A 636 -20.61 22.30 12.87
C TYR A 636 -22.04 21.88 12.55
N LEU A 637 -22.47 20.79 13.17
CA LEU A 637 -23.86 20.37 13.20
C LEU A 637 -24.50 21.02 14.43
N ASN A 638 -25.25 22.10 14.24
CA ASN A 638 -25.90 22.81 15.33
C ASN A 638 -27.30 22.23 15.59
N THR A 639 -27.70 22.20 16.86
CA THR A 639 -29.08 22.00 17.30
C THR A 639 -29.94 23.21 16.87
N PRO A 640 -31.28 23.13 16.95
CA PRO A 640 -32.15 24.27 16.67
C PRO A 640 -31.81 25.53 17.47
N GLU A 641 -31.20 25.39 18.65
CA GLU A 641 -30.75 26.47 19.52
C GLU A 641 -29.40 27.08 19.09
N GLY A 642 -28.78 26.57 18.02
CA GLY A 642 -27.48 27.05 17.51
C GLY A 642 -26.26 26.48 18.23
N ILE A 643 -26.44 25.55 19.16
CA ILE A 643 -25.35 24.90 19.91
C ILE A 643 -24.87 23.68 19.11
N PRO A 644 -23.55 23.39 19.00
CA PRO A 644 -23.09 22.15 18.39
C PRO A 644 -23.71 20.93 19.06
N SER A 645 -24.30 20.03 18.27
CA SER A 645 -24.84 18.75 18.77
C SER A 645 -23.73 17.97 19.46
N SER A 646 -24.00 17.45 20.65
CA SER A 646 -23.04 16.66 21.41
C SER A 646 -23.02 15.19 21.01
N ASP A 647 -24.04 14.72 20.30
CA ASP A 647 -24.31 13.32 20.05
C ASP A 647 -24.40 12.97 18.56
N GLN A 648 -24.58 13.91 17.64
CA GLN A 648 -24.76 13.60 16.22
C GLN A 648 -23.68 14.19 15.31
N CYS A 649 -23.34 13.51 14.22
CA CYS A 649 -22.59 14.11 13.11
C CYS A 649 -23.36 13.94 11.79
N GLU A 650 -23.16 14.85 10.84
CA GLU A 650 -23.72 14.76 9.49
C GLU A 650 -22.61 14.34 8.51
N ILE A 651 -22.84 13.26 7.77
CA ILE A 651 -21.89 12.72 6.79
C ILE A 651 -22.54 12.78 5.42
N ARG A 652 -21.77 13.30 4.45
CA ARG A 652 -22.18 13.37 3.04
C ARG A 652 -21.16 12.65 2.18
N VAL A 653 -21.56 11.55 1.54
CA VAL A 653 -20.72 10.71 0.69
C VAL A 653 -21.12 10.93 -0.76
N PHE A 654 -20.16 11.29 -1.60
CA PHE A 654 -20.38 11.43 -3.04
C PHE A 654 -19.14 11.01 -3.84
N LEU A 655 -19.33 10.60 -5.08
CA LEU A 655 -18.23 10.31 -5.98
C LEU A 655 -17.61 11.62 -6.50
N GLY A 656 -16.35 11.86 -6.14
CA GLY A 656 -15.61 13.08 -6.47
C GLY A 656 -15.00 13.10 -7.86
N SER A 657 -14.90 11.94 -8.50
CA SER A 657 -14.30 11.78 -9.82
C SER A 657 -15.31 11.13 -10.75
N THR A 658 -15.44 11.73 -11.93
CA THR A 658 -16.16 11.18 -13.08
C THR A 658 -15.41 10.07 -13.80
N SER A 659 -14.18 9.79 -13.37
CA SER A 659 -13.31 8.81 -14.00
C SER A 659 -13.03 7.65 -13.08
N VAL A 660 -13.06 6.44 -13.63
CA VAL A 660 -12.69 5.21 -12.93
C VAL A 660 -11.27 4.84 -13.34
N LYS A 661 -10.37 4.76 -12.35
CA LYS A 661 -9.02 4.27 -12.60
C LYS A 661 -9.06 2.75 -12.75
N ARG A 662 -8.64 2.21 -13.88
CA ARG A 662 -8.57 0.77 -14.12
C ARG A 662 -7.11 0.33 -14.21
N VAL A 663 -6.75 -0.64 -13.36
CA VAL A 663 -5.44 -1.27 -13.32
C VAL A 663 -5.64 -2.73 -13.67
N THR A 664 -5.13 -3.17 -14.81
CA THR A 664 -5.30 -4.55 -15.29
C THR A 664 -3.95 -5.23 -15.44
N ASN A 665 -3.75 -6.31 -14.69
CA ASN A 665 -2.62 -7.21 -14.87
C ASN A 665 -2.89 -8.11 -16.07
N LEU A 666 -1.96 -8.11 -17.03
CA LEU A 666 -1.96 -8.94 -18.21
C LEU A 666 -0.77 -9.89 -18.14
N ALA A 667 -0.88 -11.05 -18.78
CA ALA A 667 0.26 -11.94 -18.97
C ALA A 667 1.30 -11.19 -19.82
N LYS A 668 2.52 -11.02 -19.29
CA LYS A 668 3.60 -10.35 -20.03
C LYS A 668 4.01 -11.16 -21.26
N ILE A 669 4.11 -12.48 -21.10
CA ILE A 669 4.47 -13.42 -22.16
C ILE A 669 3.28 -14.37 -22.32
N LYS A 670 2.57 -14.27 -23.44
CA LYS A 670 1.55 -15.26 -23.80
C LYS A 670 2.21 -16.50 -24.38
N LEU A 671 1.50 -17.62 -24.40
CA LEU A 671 1.99 -18.85 -25.04
C LEU A 671 2.37 -18.61 -26.52
N SER A 672 1.60 -17.78 -27.23
CA SER A 672 1.90 -17.37 -28.60
C SER A 672 3.25 -16.66 -28.72
N ASP A 673 3.54 -15.76 -27.79
CA ASP A 673 4.76 -14.95 -27.79
C ASP A 673 5.96 -15.85 -27.45
N PHE A 674 5.81 -16.74 -26.48
CA PHE A 674 6.81 -17.75 -26.15
C PHE A 674 7.13 -18.66 -27.34
N ILE A 675 6.11 -19.19 -28.04
CA ILE A 675 6.32 -20.02 -29.23
C ILE A 675 7.03 -19.22 -30.33
N LEU A 676 6.64 -17.95 -30.53
CA LEU A 676 7.29 -17.07 -31.49
C LEU A 676 8.77 -16.89 -31.15
N TYR A 677 9.13 -16.56 -29.91
CA TYR A 677 10.51 -16.39 -29.48
C TYR A 677 11.32 -17.69 -29.61
N LEU A 678 10.75 -18.81 -29.20
CA LEU A 678 11.37 -20.13 -29.30
C LEU A 678 11.66 -20.49 -30.77
N SER A 679 10.67 -20.34 -31.65
CA SER A 679 10.82 -20.60 -33.08
C SER A 679 11.85 -19.67 -33.72
N GLY A 680 11.90 -18.40 -33.28
CA GLY A 680 12.88 -17.43 -33.71
C GLY A 680 14.31 -17.84 -33.35
N HIS A 681 14.54 -18.29 -32.12
CA HIS A 681 15.85 -18.81 -31.71
C HIS A 681 16.25 -20.08 -32.48
N ILE A 682 15.34 -21.03 -32.65
CA ILE A 682 15.62 -22.28 -33.39
C ILE A 682 16.00 -21.96 -34.84
N THR A 683 15.23 -21.11 -35.50
CA THR A 683 15.47 -20.75 -36.91
C THR A 683 16.77 -19.95 -37.05
N MET A 684 17.02 -18.96 -36.17
CA MET A 684 18.20 -18.11 -36.22
C MET A 684 19.51 -18.88 -36.03
N TRP A 685 19.54 -19.80 -35.06
CA TRP A 685 20.76 -20.52 -34.72
C TRP A 685 20.99 -21.73 -35.63
N LEU A 686 19.93 -22.48 -35.95
CA LEU A 686 20.03 -23.81 -36.57
C LEU A 686 19.46 -23.88 -37.99
N ASP A 687 18.79 -22.83 -38.49
CA ASP A 687 18.04 -22.86 -39.76
C ASP A 687 16.92 -23.91 -39.80
N VAL A 688 16.45 -24.37 -38.64
CA VAL A 688 15.35 -25.32 -38.59
C VAL A 688 14.06 -24.54 -38.60
N SER A 689 13.38 -24.51 -39.76
CA SER A 689 12.00 -24.05 -39.85
C SER A 689 11.06 -25.26 -39.96
N ILE A 690 9.84 -25.10 -39.44
CA ILE A 690 8.78 -26.11 -39.56
C ILE A 690 8.44 -26.37 -41.05
N MET A 691 8.69 -25.42 -41.95
CA MET A 691 8.44 -25.63 -43.38
C MET A 691 9.64 -26.22 -44.13
N GLY A 692 10.87 -26.03 -43.64
CA GLY A 692 12.11 -26.47 -44.29
C GLY A 692 12.63 -27.83 -43.81
N SER A 693 12.19 -28.30 -42.64
CA SER A 693 12.49 -29.64 -42.14
C SER A 693 11.46 -30.64 -42.66
N ALA A 694 11.92 -31.81 -43.11
CA ALA A 694 11.06 -32.82 -43.76
C ALA A 694 9.79 -33.11 -42.92
N PRO A 695 8.60 -33.25 -43.55
CA PRO A 695 7.31 -33.42 -42.86
C PRO A 695 7.30 -34.52 -41.79
N ASP A 696 8.07 -35.59 -42.03
CA ASP A 696 8.11 -36.78 -41.16
C ASP A 696 8.73 -36.50 -39.78
N THR A 697 9.73 -35.62 -39.70
CA THR A 697 10.42 -35.29 -38.45
C THR A 697 9.53 -34.46 -37.52
N ILE A 698 8.70 -33.58 -38.10
CA ILE A 698 7.74 -32.75 -37.37
C ILE A 698 6.61 -33.60 -36.81
N LEU A 699 6.10 -34.55 -37.58
CA LEU A 699 5.08 -35.51 -37.11
C LEU A 699 5.56 -36.34 -35.92
N SER A 700 6.84 -36.70 -35.90
CA SER A 700 7.47 -37.39 -34.77
C SER A 700 7.63 -36.47 -33.53
N MET A 701 8.15 -35.26 -33.70
CA MET A 701 8.29 -34.29 -32.60
C MET A 701 6.95 -33.86 -32.01
N MET A 702 5.92 -33.62 -32.85
CA MET A 702 4.59 -33.25 -32.36
C MET A 702 3.94 -34.38 -31.56
N ARG A 703 4.07 -35.66 -31.99
CA ARG A 703 3.62 -36.79 -31.17
C ARG A 703 4.34 -36.86 -29.83
N HIS A 704 5.63 -36.54 -29.79
CA HIS A 704 6.40 -36.56 -28.55
C HIS A 704 6.01 -35.40 -27.62
N PHE A 705 5.91 -34.17 -28.13
CA PHE A 705 5.45 -33.01 -27.36
C PHE A 705 4.03 -33.20 -26.83
N GLN A 706 3.13 -33.76 -27.65
CA GLN A 706 1.76 -34.05 -27.24
C GLN A 706 1.74 -35.06 -26.08
N ASN A 707 2.54 -36.13 -26.14
CA ASN A 707 2.63 -37.09 -25.05
C ASN A 707 3.20 -36.49 -23.74
N THR A 708 4.17 -35.56 -23.83
CA THR A 708 4.78 -34.93 -22.64
C THR A 708 3.93 -33.81 -22.04
N LEU A 709 3.19 -33.06 -22.87
CA LEU A 709 2.24 -32.05 -22.39
C LEU A 709 0.98 -32.66 -21.77
N PHE A 710 0.57 -33.87 -22.18
CA PHE A 710 -0.53 -34.59 -21.53
C PHE A 710 -0.10 -35.28 -20.22
N SER A 711 1.19 -35.39 -19.92
CA SER A 711 1.69 -35.96 -18.67
C SER A 711 1.99 -34.93 -17.56
N ILE A 712 1.89 -33.63 -17.86
CA ILE A 712 2.10 -32.50 -16.94
C ILE A 712 0.76 -31.79 -16.75
#